data_AF-A0A935R1X7-F1
#
_entry.id   AF-A0A935R1X7-F1
#
_cell.length_a   1.000
_cell.length_b   1.000
_cell.length_c   1.000
_cell.angle_alpha   90.00
_cell.angle_beta   90.00
_cell.angle_gamma   90.00
#
_symmetry.space_group_name_H-M   'P 1'
#
loop_
_entity.id
_entity.type
_entity.pdbx_description
1 polymer ?
#
loop_
_entity_poly.entity_id
_entity_poly.type
_entity_poly.pdbx_seq_one_letter_code
_entity_poly.pdbx_strand_id
1 'polypeptide(L)'
;MTALLLALTAQSLAATLSVGPSGDYATLEDALDAAEDGDVLELEAGTFDGGVSLNALDVTIRGAGAGATTIVGGAPVITSDSGDLTLEDLTIDGDGGAGLRVRDGALFLTDLTIENVGGAQNGGGLYAVENPVIITRVTFSRGDVGVYNGAFLYLYTSDADITESTFEDGAAERGGAVFVYDSELTISTSSFYDNTATLGDGSPRGGAIRGEESSLLLVELLFEGNTCEGGYGGAVSVFGGDVRITASDFTDNEVWDSYGGALVTYNADAVLTDTTFTENEARDVTTTGDAHGGGWVHLGDPSVTGDYTATGLTFTENKAAGYGGGARLSGVDGLIEASTFIGNEASSGGGLYITSSGDSTVASSDFTGNLAAFGGAVRFRPVAADASLEIYGGEFRDNVASSYGGALAALSGGSVGIWGGRYLNNEAASGGALLLWDIGAVTLDGATLCGNIADGGATGDAGGALLYLSGAYGISITHNVIANNVSDAFGGGLLLRETGDVAEVINNHFLGNVGESGAQAFGSLLADFNFVNNLVMGHGQGTAVEALDEPTATLSYNDLYGNEDDVDGFLAAAMDSTNLFVDPLLQSWTGDCEADNYWPSATSPLIDAGDPSRLDPDASVSDIGAFGGPGASSDAWRDNDLDDSPAMWDCDDDDDAVYPGGAETPYDGQDQDCDGADLTDVDGDGYDGGDAGDDCDDDNTSVYPGAAEVWYDGVDANCAGDDDYDQDGDGSPGGENGEDCDDLNPSVGPGAEDIDGDGLDADCDGSDGPAPDTDDTGVATSDKGGCGGCVSGGPAPAPTLAFVALGLALLTRRRR
;
A
#
# COMPACT_ATOMS: atom_id res chain seq x y z
N MET A 1 39.90 65.89 -12.78
CA MET A 1 38.78 66.55 -12.08
C MET A 1 37.52 65.90 -12.63
N THR A 2 37.14 64.78 -12.05
CA THR A 2 35.96 63.99 -12.43
C THR A 2 35.62 63.19 -11.18
N ALA A 3 34.56 63.60 -10.50
CA ALA A 3 34.02 62.92 -9.33
C ALA A 3 33.13 61.78 -9.83
N LEU A 4 33.44 60.56 -9.40
CA LEU A 4 32.58 59.39 -9.53
C LEU A 4 31.62 59.44 -8.34
N LEU A 5 30.34 59.67 -8.63
CA LEU A 5 29.26 59.70 -7.66
C LEU A 5 28.92 58.24 -7.31
N LEU A 6 29.26 57.80 -6.10
CA LEU A 6 28.79 56.54 -5.54
C LEU A 6 27.31 56.74 -5.17
N ALA A 7 26.40 56.14 -5.94
CA ALA A 7 25.01 55.99 -5.53
C ALA A 7 24.97 54.89 -4.47
N LEU A 8 24.88 55.30 -3.21
CA LEU A 8 24.55 54.43 -2.10
C LEU A 8 23.03 54.20 -2.20
N THR A 9 22.59 53.04 -2.70
CA THR A 9 21.19 52.64 -2.60
C THR A 9 20.90 52.41 -1.13
N ALA A 10 20.04 53.27 -0.56
CA ALA A 10 19.47 53.02 0.74
C ALA A 10 18.54 51.81 0.59
N GLN A 11 18.81 50.72 1.31
CA GLN A 11 17.75 49.76 1.62
C GLN A 11 16.70 50.55 2.41
N SER A 12 15.51 50.71 1.84
CA SER A 12 14.38 51.16 2.66
C SER A 12 14.10 50.09 3.71
N LEU A 13 13.74 50.56 4.90
CA LEU A 13 13.28 49.68 5.97
C LEU A 13 11.78 49.50 5.75
N ALA A 14 11.31 48.26 5.79
CA ALA A 14 9.90 47.91 5.87
C ALA A 14 9.13 48.88 6.78
N ALA A 15 8.19 49.60 6.19
CA ALA A 15 7.32 50.56 6.85
C ALA A 15 5.96 49.91 7.16
N THR A 16 5.22 50.51 8.10
CA THR A 16 3.83 50.15 8.35
C THR A 16 2.94 51.29 7.87
N LEU A 17 2.10 51.02 6.87
CA LEU A 17 1.17 51.97 6.26
C LEU A 17 -0.22 51.74 6.84
N SER A 18 -0.77 52.72 7.56
CA SER A 18 -2.11 52.61 8.14
C SER A 18 -3.18 52.95 7.11
N VAL A 19 -4.12 52.04 6.89
CA VAL A 19 -5.16 52.13 5.86
C VAL A 19 -6.55 52.17 6.49
N GLY A 20 -7.33 53.20 6.18
CA GLY A 20 -8.70 53.33 6.68
C GLY A 20 -9.13 54.77 6.98
N PRO A 21 -10.35 54.98 7.48
CA PRO A 21 -10.90 56.32 7.76
C PRO A 21 -10.03 57.21 8.65
N SER A 22 -9.23 56.63 9.56
CA SER A 22 -8.24 57.36 10.37
C SER A 22 -6.78 57.07 10.01
N GLY A 23 -6.53 56.25 8.99
CA GLY A 23 -5.19 55.91 8.51
C GLY A 23 -4.52 57.03 7.71
N ASP A 24 -3.24 56.81 7.39
CA ASP A 24 -2.46 57.68 6.51
C ASP A 24 -2.94 57.58 5.04
N TYR A 25 -3.55 56.45 4.69
CA TYR A 25 -4.12 56.17 3.38
C TYR A 25 -5.61 55.83 3.51
N ALA A 26 -6.44 56.40 2.62
CA ALA A 26 -7.89 56.25 2.69
C ALA A 26 -8.39 54.93 2.07
N THR A 27 -7.63 54.38 1.12
CA THR A 27 -7.97 53.15 0.38
C THR A 27 -6.77 52.21 0.34
N LEU A 28 -7.03 50.94 0.08
CA LEU A 28 -5.98 49.93 -0.10
C LEU A 28 -5.11 50.24 -1.32
N GLU A 29 -5.71 50.64 -2.44
CA GLU A 29 -4.99 51.05 -3.65
C GLU A 29 -4.03 52.21 -3.40
N ASP A 30 -4.46 53.26 -2.67
CA ASP A 30 -3.61 54.42 -2.36
C ASP A 30 -2.39 54.01 -1.50
N ALA A 31 -2.54 53.00 -0.64
CA ALA A 31 -1.46 52.47 0.18
C ALA A 31 -0.50 51.59 -0.64
N LEU A 32 -1.01 50.74 -1.52
CA LEU A 32 -0.22 49.91 -2.43
C LEU A 32 0.61 50.77 -3.40
N ASP A 33 0.03 51.84 -3.94
CA ASP A 33 0.74 52.82 -4.80
C ASP A 33 1.95 53.48 -4.11
N ALA A 34 1.96 53.49 -2.76
CA ALA A 34 3.00 54.10 -1.95
C ALA A 34 3.93 53.09 -1.27
N ALA A 35 3.63 51.80 -1.36
CA ALA A 35 4.36 50.73 -0.70
C ALA A 35 5.69 50.42 -1.41
N GLU A 36 6.65 49.93 -0.64
CA GLU A 36 7.91 49.36 -1.09
C GLU A 36 8.04 47.92 -0.56
N ASP A 37 8.98 47.14 -1.11
CA ASP A 37 9.20 45.74 -0.70
C ASP A 37 9.44 45.61 0.82
N GLY A 38 8.70 44.69 1.43
CA GLY A 38 8.69 44.39 2.86
C GLY A 38 7.70 45.22 3.68
N ASP A 39 6.96 46.16 3.09
CA ASP A 39 5.99 46.98 3.81
C ASP A 39 4.79 46.17 4.35
N VAL A 40 4.22 46.66 5.46
CA VAL A 40 3.00 46.13 6.08
C VAL A 40 1.87 47.15 5.95
N LEU A 41 0.79 46.77 5.27
CA LEU A 41 -0.43 47.56 5.12
C LEU A 41 -1.40 47.13 6.22
N GLU A 42 -1.58 47.97 7.24
CA GLU A 42 -2.40 47.69 8.42
C GLU A 42 -3.79 48.34 8.25
N LEU A 43 -4.79 47.51 7.98
CA LEU A 43 -6.17 47.92 7.69
C LEU A 43 -6.98 48.05 8.99
N GLU A 44 -7.64 49.19 9.16
CA GLU A 44 -8.62 49.38 10.22
C GLU A 44 -9.85 48.47 10.02
N ALA A 45 -10.67 48.32 11.07
CA ALA A 45 -11.95 47.63 10.94
C ALA A 45 -12.87 48.35 9.94
N GLY A 46 -13.43 47.63 8.97
CA GLY A 46 -14.24 48.18 7.89
C GLY A 46 -14.23 47.33 6.64
N THR A 47 -14.85 47.85 5.59
CA THR A 47 -14.91 47.23 4.27
C THR A 47 -14.09 48.06 3.28
N PHE A 48 -13.22 47.39 2.53
CA PHE A 48 -12.33 47.98 1.54
C PHE A 48 -12.64 47.38 0.17
N ASP A 49 -12.54 48.20 -0.87
CA ASP A 49 -12.74 47.74 -2.24
C ASP A 49 -11.55 46.86 -2.66
N GLY A 50 -11.83 45.69 -3.23
CA GLY A 50 -10.85 44.84 -3.90
C GLY A 50 -10.60 45.25 -5.35
N GLY A 51 -10.03 44.35 -6.14
CA GLY A 51 -9.61 44.61 -7.52
C GLY A 51 -8.23 45.27 -7.60
N VAL A 52 -7.39 45.01 -6.60
CA VAL A 52 -6.05 45.60 -6.46
C VAL A 52 -4.95 44.66 -6.97
N SER A 53 -3.83 45.23 -7.39
CA SER A 53 -2.67 44.50 -7.93
C SER A 53 -1.40 44.90 -7.19
N LEU A 54 -0.57 43.90 -6.84
CA LEU A 54 0.67 44.09 -6.09
C LEU A 54 1.83 44.62 -6.92
N ASN A 55 1.75 44.54 -8.26
CA ASN A 55 2.75 45.08 -9.17
C ASN A 55 4.20 44.64 -8.86
N ALA A 56 4.39 43.38 -8.45
CA ALA A 56 5.68 42.78 -8.08
C ALA A 56 6.23 43.16 -6.69
N LEU A 57 5.42 43.72 -5.80
CA LEU A 57 5.82 44.07 -4.44
C LEU A 57 5.74 42.87 -3.49
N ASP A 58 6.73 42.76 -2.60
CA ASP A 58 6.66 41.89 -1.42
C ASP A 58 5.95 42.64 -0.29
N VAL A 59 4.73 42.24 0.11
CA VAL A 59 3.99 42.96 1.17
C VAL A 59 3.20 42.05 2.10
N THR A 60 2.93 42.59 3.28
CA THR A 60 1.93 42.04 4.21
C THR A 60 0.70 42.94 4.24
N ILE A 61 -0.50 42.38 4.11
CA ILE A 61 -1.77 43.07 4.33
C ILE A 61 -2.43 42.46 5.56
N ARG A 62 -2.57 43.24 6.63
CA ARG A 62 -3.11 42.79 7.92
C ARG A 62 -4.39 43.55 8.26
N GLY A 63 -5.46 42.84 8.58
CA GLY A 63 -6.71 43.42 9.08
C GLY A 63 -6.79 43.50 10.61
N ALA A 64 -7.93 43.98 11.10
CA ALA A 64 -8.23 44.04 12.53
C ALA A 64 -8.88 42.75 13.08
N GLY A 65 -8.92 41.69 12.27
CA GLY A 65 -9.58 40.40 12.51
C GLY A 65 -10.54 40.03 11.38
N ALA A 66 -10.69 38.72 11.09
CA ALA A 66 -11.55 38.23 10.00
C ALA A 66 -13.00 38.74 10.10
N GLY A 67 -13.58 38.84 11.31
CA GLY A 67 -14.92 39.41 11.52
C GLY A 67 -15.01 40.94 11.54
N ALA A 68 -13.90 41.65 11.33
CA ALA A 68 -13.80 43.11 11.49
C ALA A 68 -13.33 43.85 10.23
N THR A 69 -12.48 43.22 9.42
CA THR A 69 -11.93 43.80 8.18
C THR A 69 -12.28 42.91 7.00
N THR A 70 -12.89 43.50 5.96
CA THR A 70 -13.25 42.79 4.72
C THR A 70 -12.70 43.53 3.51
N ILE A 71 -12.06 42.82 2.59
CA ILE A 71 -11.74 43.30 1.24
C ILE A 71 -12.71 42.61 0.28
N VAL A 72 -13.48 43.37 -0.49
CA VAL A 72 -14.63 42.84 -1.24
C VAL A 72 -14.62 43.20 -2.72
N GLY A 73 -14.98 42.21 -3.55
CA GLY A 73 -15.19 42.36 -4.98
C GLY A 73 -13.91 42.60 -5.79
N GLY A 74 -14.05 42.91 -7.07
CA GLY A 74 -12.90 43.22 -7.94
C GLY A 74 -12.40 42.07 -8.82
N ALA A 75 -12.87 40.83 -8.58
CA ALA A 75 -12.77 39.65 -9.46
C ALA A 75 -11.55 39.60 -10.44
N PRO A 76 -10.31 39.36 -9.96
CA PRO A 76 -9.96 38.95 -8.59
C PRO A 76 -9.95 40.07 -7.54
N VAL A 77 -10.25 39.74 -6.28
CA VAL A 77 -10.11 40.68 -5.14
C VAL A 77 -8.68 41.17 -5.00
N ILE A 78 -7.68 40.28 -5.07
CA ILE A 78 -6.26 40.64 -5.06
C ILE A 78 -5.53 39.84 -6.15
N THR A 79 -4.64 40.51 -6.86
CA THR A 79 -3.75 39.89 -7.85
C THR A 79 -2.27 40.10 -7.47
N SER A 80 -1.51 39.01 -7.44
CA SER A 80 -0.05 39.00 -7.47
C SER A 80 0.42 38.26 -8.71
N ASP A 81 0.98 38.95 -9.70
CA ASP A 81 1.63 38.25 -10.83
C ASP A 81 3.13 37.97 -10.53
N SER A 82 3.65 38.52 -9.44
CA SER A 82 4.97 38.28 -8.86
C SER A 82 5.08 39.00 -7.51
N GLY A 83 6.07 38.66 -6.69
CA GLY A 83 6.26 39.22 -5.34
C GLY A 83 5.48 38.46 -4.27
N ASP A 84 6.04 38.41 -3.07
CA ASP A 84 5.52 37.64 -1.95
C ASP A 84 4.32 38.35 -1.30
N LEU A 85 3.23 37.60 -1.08
CA LEU A 85 2.03 38.12 -0.44
C LEU A 85 1.78 37.42 0.89
N THR A 86 1.69 38.20 1.96
CA THR A 86 1.18 37.74 3.26
C THR A 86 -0.16 38.40 3.57
N LEU A 87 -1.19 37.61 3.86
CA LEU A 87 -2.51 38.09 4.30
C LEU A 87 -2.80 37.60 5.72
N GLU A 88 -3.15 38.53 6.62
CA GLU A 88 -3.40 38.24 8.03
C GLU A 88 -4.69 38.89 8.54
N ASP A 89 -5.44 38.18 9.40
CA ASP A 89 -6.52 38.74 10.23
C ASP A 89 -7.62 39.50 9.44
N LEU A 90 -8.10 38.96 8.31
CA LEU A 90 -9.11 39.62 7.48
C LEU A 90 -10.02 38.64 6.72
N THR A 91 -11.09 39.19 6.14
CA THR A 91 -11.96 38.48 5.19
C THR A 91 -11.68 38.93 3.75
N ILE A 92 -11.54 37.98 2.84
CA ILE A 92 -11.62 38.18 1.39
C ILE A 92 -13.00 37.73 0.93
N ASP A 93 -13.81 38.65 0.44
CA ASP A 93 -15.16 38.37 -0.07
C ASP A 93 -15.18 38.56 -1.59
N GLY A 94 -15.42 37.47 -2.32
CA GLY A 94 -15.44 37.48 -3.78
C GLY A 94 -16.60 38.27 -4.39
N ASP A 95 -17.68 38.54 -3.66
CA ASP A 95 -18.97 39.04 -4.19
C ASP A 95 -19.46 38.21 -5.41
N GLY A 96 -19.28 36.89 -5.34
CA GLY A 96 -19.54 35.92 -6.42
C GLY A 96 -18.49 35.90 -7.53
N GLY A 97 -17.42 36.69 -7.41
CA GLY A 97 -16.25 36.71 -8.29
C GLY A 97 -15.01 36.06 -7.65
N ALA A 98 -13.89 36.06 -8.38
CA ALA A 98 -12.66 35.40 -7.94
C ALA A 98 -12.05 36.11 -6.71
N GLY A 99 -11.52 35.33 -5.76
CA GLY A 99 -10.83 35.81 -4.57
C GLY A 99 -9.41 36.28 -4.88
N LEU A 100 -8.46 35.34 -4.85
CA LEU A 100 -7.03 35.61 -5.00
C LEU A 100 -6.50 34.99 -6.29
N ARG A 101 -5.61 35.73 -6.97
CA ARG A 101 -4.84 35.21 -8.11
C ARG A 101 -3.36 35.48 -7.90
N VAL A 102 -2.56 34.43 -7.72
CA VAL A 102 -1.14 34.51 -7.39
C VAL A 102 -0.32 33.70 -8.39
N ARG A 103 0.85 34.22 -8.82
CA ARG A 103 1.81 33.59 -9.73
C ARG A 103 3.24 33.96 -9.33
N ASP A 104 4.19 33.02 -9.45
CA ASP A 104 5.64 33.13 -9.20
C ASP A 104 6.12 33.57 -7.78
N GLY A 105 5.28 34.17 -6.91
CA GLY A 105 5.64 34.63 -5.55
C GLY A 105 5.11 33.74 -4.42
N ALA A 106 5.75 33.78 -3.24
CA ALA A 106 5.28 33.01 -2.09
C ALA A 106 3.97 33.57 -1.52
N LEU A 107 3.04 32.70 -1.12
CA LEU A 107 1.76 33.09 -0.53
C LEU A 107 1.63 32.56 0.88
N PHE A 108 1.40 33.46 1.84
CA PHE A 108 1.15 33.12 3.23
C PHE A 108 -0.22 33.65 3.65
N LEU A 109 -1.13 32.74 4.03
CA LEU A 109 -2.48 33.05 4.49
C LEU A 109 -2.61 32.64 5.96
N THR A 110 -2.99 33.56 6.85
CA THR A 110 -3.12 33.24 8.27
C THR A 110 -4.32 33.93 8.92
N ASP A 111 -5.13 33.16 9.65
CA ASP A 111 -6.27 33.66 10.43
C ASP A 111 -7.28 34.44 9.54
N LEU A 112 -7.66 33.83 8.41
CA LEU A 112 -8.48 34.45 7.37
C LEU A 112 -9.85 33.78 7.20
N THR A 113 -10.76 34.52 6.59
CA THR A 113 -11.95 33.94 5.94
C THR A 113 -11.93 34.31 4.45
N ILE A 114 -12.13 33.32 3.58
CA ILE A 114 -12.28 33.51 2.13
C ILE A 114 -13.66 32.99 1.75
N GLU A 115 -14.55 33.87 1.31
CA GLU A 115 -15.98 33.54 1.18
C GLU A 115 -16.68 34.16 -0.03
N ASN A 116 -17.84 33.57 -0.36
CA ASN A 116 -18.72 33.99 -1.48
C ASN A 116 -17.93 34.10 -2.79
N VAL A 117 -17.02 33.16 -3.01
CA VAL A 117 -16.10 33.20 -4.14
C VAL A 117 -16.71 32.51 -5.35
N GLY A 118 -16.44 33.06 -6.53
CA GLY A 118 -16.81 32.39 -7.75
C GLY A 118 -16.46 33.03 -9.09
N GLY A 119 -17.21 32.70 -10.15
CA GLY A 119 -17.10 33.30 -11.49
C GLY A 119 -15.80 33.07 -12.28
N ALA A 120 -14.79 32.40 -11.71
CA ALA A 120 -13.58 31.96 -12.40
C ALA A 120 -13.82 30.63 -13.15
N GLN A 121 -12.83 30.14 -13.93
CA GLN A 121 -12.87 28.77 -14.46
C GLN A 121 -12.12 27.76 -13.59
N ASN A 122 -11.19 28.25 -12.75
CA ASN A 122 -10.30 27.48 -11.88
C ASN A 122 -10.09 28.28 -10.58
N GLY A 123 -10.17 27.66 -9.41
CA GLY A 123 -9.76 28.26 -8.13
C GLY A 123 -10.54 29.52 -7.77
N GLY A 124 -11.83 29.37 -7.45
CA GLY A 124 -12.69 30.52 -7.13
C GLY A 124 -12.13 31.36 -5.97
N GLY A 125 -11.64 30.72 -4.91
CA GLY A 125 -11.02 31.38 -3.77
C GLY A 125 -9.56 31.78 -3.99
N LEU A 126 -8.75 30.86 -4.51
CA LEU A 126 -7.33 31.01 -4.78
C LEU A 126 -6.97 30.26 -6.07
N TYR A 127 -6.40 31.00 -7.01
CA TYR A 127 -5.70 30.48 -8.17
C TYR A 127 -4.19 30.69 -7.96
N ALA A 128 -3.43 29.61 -7.77
CA ALA A 128 -1.98 29.62 -7.60
C ALA A 128 -1.28 28.81 -8.71
N VAL A 129 -0.20 29.36 -9.26
CA VAL A 129 0.63 28.77 -10.32
C VAL A 129 2.09 29.11 -10.08
N GLU A 130 2.96 28.09 -10.01
CA GLU A 130 4.40 28.26 -9.78
C GLU A 130 4.68 28.98 -8.45
N ASN A 131 3.91 28.66 -7.40
CA ASN A 131 3.97 29.31 -6.09
C ASN A 131 4.17 28.30 -4.93
N PRO A 132 5.03 28.60 -3.95
CA PRO A 132 4.91 27.98 -2.63
C PRO A 132 3.76 28.64 -1.86
N VAL A 133 2.86 27.82 -1.30
CA VAL A 133 1.66 28.27 -0.59
C VAL A 133 1.62 27.73 0.83
N ILE A 134 1.43 28.60 1.82
CA ILE A 134 1.22 28.22 3.22
C ILE A 134 -0.11 28.81 3.70
N ILE A 135 -0.97 27.95 4.23
CA ILE A 135 -2.31 28.30 4.71
C ILE A 135 -2.47 27.78 6.14
N THR A 136 -2.76 28.68 7.07
CA THR A 136 -2.96 28.31 8.48
C THR A 136 -4.20 28.99 9.04
N ARG A 137 -5.11 28.20 9.63
CA ARG A 137 -6.35 28.70 10.23
C ARG A 137 -7.15 29.58 9.28
N VAL A 138 -7.42 29.06 8.08
CA VAL A 138 -8.26 29.74 7.11
C VAL A 138 -9.57 28.99 6.93
N THR A 139 -10.67 29.74 6.93
CA THR A 139 -11.99 29.22 6.56
C THR A 139 -12.33 29.62 5.13
N PHE A 140 -12.52 28.63 4.27
CA PHE A 140 -13.08 28.77 2.93
C PHE A 140 -14.55 28.36 2.97
N SER A 141 -15.45 29.27 2.58
CA SER A 141 -16.89 28.97 2.64
C SER A 141 -17.68 29.52 1.45
N ARG A 142 -18.77 28.84 1.10
CA ARG A 142 -19.74 29.27 0.08
C ARG A 142 -19.06 29.56 -1.27
N GLY A 143 -18.40 28.54 -1.81
CA GLY A 143 -17.85 28.56 -3.16
C GLY A 143 -18.87 27.95 -4.12
N ASP A 144 -19.66 28.78 -4.81
CA ASP A 144 -20.64 28.30 -5.79
C ASP A 144 -20.26 28.84 -7.16
N VAL A 145 -19.68 27.97 -7.99
CA VAL A 145 -18.93 28.49 -9.13
C VAL A 145 -19.34 28.01 -10.51
N GLY A 146 -19.95 26.84 -10.66
CA GLY A 146 -20.02 26.23 -11.98
C GLY A 146 -18.63 26.16 -12.66
N VAL A 147 -17.58 25.96 -11.86
CA VAL A 147 -16.14 25.91 -12.21
C VAL A 147 -15.73 24.51 -12.60
N TYR A 148 -14.71 24.42 -13.46
CA TYR A 148 -14.11 23.13 -13.81
C TYR A 148 -13.29 22.53 -12.66
N ASN A 149 -12.42 23.31 -12.01
CA ASN A 149 -11.45 22.80 -11.03
C ASN A 149 -11.39 23.65 -9.74
N GLY A 150 -11.69 23.05 -8.58
CA GLY A 150 -11.48 23.65 -7.26
C GLY A 150 -12.35 24.88 -6.99
N ALA A 151 -13.43 24.76 -6.20
CA ALA A 151 -14.22 25.95 -5.85
C ALA A 151 -13.40 26.95 -5.02
N PHE A 152 -12.54 26.43 -4.15
CA PHE A 152 -11.70 27.24 -3.30
C PHE A 152 -10.28 27.30 -3.84
N LEU A 153 -9.60 26.17 -4.04
CA LEU A 153 -8.18 26.16 -4.38
C LEU A 153 -7.94 25.48 -5.72
N TYR A 154 -7.14 26.13 -6.54
CA TYR A 154 -6.50 25.54 -7.71
C TYR A 154 -4.99 25.73 -7.57
N LEU A 155 -4.28 24.60 -7.47
CA LEU A 155 -2.82 24.52 -7.40
C LEU A 155 -2.31 23.87 -8.69
N TYR A 156 -1.37 24.51 -9.35
CA TYR A 156 -0.71 23.99 -10.55
C TYR A 156 0.77 24.27 -10.43
N THR A 157 1.61 23.23 -10.45
CA THR A 157 3.06 23.35 -10.21
C THR A 157 3.36 24.22 -8.99
N SER A 158 2.59 24.02 -7.91
CA SER A 158 2.55 24.87 -6.72
C SER A 158 2.39 24.02 -5.46
N ASP A 159 3.48 23.88 -4.71
CA ASP A 159 3.46 23.11 -3.47
C ASP A 159 2.72 23.87 -2.37
N ALA A 160 1.95 23.14 -1.57
CA ALA A 160 1.13 23.73 -0.53
C ALA A 160 1.18 22.97 0.80
N ASP A 161 1.30 23.73 1.89
CA ASP A 161 1.12 23.26 3.26
C ASP A 161 -0.11 23.96 3.89
N ILE A 162 -1.11 23.16 4.26
CA ILE A 162 -2.39 23.63 4.78
C ILE A 162 -2.64 23.03 6.16
N THR A 163 -2.85 23.90 7.16
CA THR A 163 -2.99 23.49 8.56
C THR A 163 -4.17 24.17 9.24
N GLU A 164 -4.84 23.46 10.15
CA GLU A 164 -5.91 24.00 11.01
C GLU A 164 -7.04 24.72 10.24
N SER A 165 -7.34 24.30 9.01
CA SER A 165 -8.20 25.03 8.09
C SER A 165 -9.52 24.31 7.81
N THR A 166 -10.50 25.04 7.28
CA THR A 166 -11.85 24.51 7.01
C THR A 166 -12.30 24.87 5.60
N PHE A 167 -12.84 23.87 4.89
CA PHE A 167 -13.42 24.02 3.55
C PHE A 167 -14.87 23.54 3.59
N GLU A 168 -15.82 24.46 3.46
CA GLU A 168 -17.25 24.15 3.57
C GLU A 168 -18.06 24.71 2.40
N ASP A 169 -19.05 23.94 1.94
CA ASP A 169 -19.98 24.36 0.87
C ASP A 169 -19.26 24.79 -0.42
N GLY A 170 -18.22 24.05 -0.84
CA GLY A 170 -17.53 24.24 -2.12
C GLY A 170 -18.16 23.40 -3.23
N ALA A 171 -18.42 24.00 -4.41
CA ALA A 171 -18.99 23.31 -5.56
C ALA A 171 -18.21 23.58 -6.88
N ALA A 172 -17.64 22.52 -7.45
CA ALA A 172 -16.92 22.53 -8.74
C ALA A 172 -17.18 21.22 -9.53
N GLU A 173 -16.71 21.08 -10.77
CA GLU A 173 -16.80 19.81 -11.51
C GLU A 173 -15.71 18.80 -11.09
N ARG A 174 -14.54 19.28 -10.67
CA ARG A 174 -13.41 18.47 -10.19
C ARG A 174 -12.82 19.09 -8.93
N GLY A 175 -12.72 18.30 -7.86
CA GLY A 175 -12.27 18.78 -6.56
C GLY A 175 -13.22 19.84 -6.03
N GLY A 176 -14.35 19.44 -5.44
CA GLY A 176 -15.40 20.40 -5.04
C GLY A 176 -14.87 21.55 -4.18
N ALA A 177 -13.85 21.30 -3.36
CA ALA A 177 -13.08 22.34 -2.67
C ALA A 177 -11.72 22.62 -3.35
N VAL A 178 -10.91 21.58 -3.56
CA VAL A 178 -9.48 21.70 -3.90
C VAL A 178 -9.16 20.86 -5.13
N PHE A 179 -8.48 21.48 -6.09
CA PHE A 179 -7.86 20.79 -7.22
C PHE A 179 -6.36 21.04 -7.22
N VAL A 180 -5.57 19.97 -7.35
CA VAL A 180 -4.11 20.01 -7.41
C VAL A 180 -3.60 19.23 -8.62
N TYR A 181 -2.63 19.81 -9.32
CA TYR A 181 -2.00 19.25 -10.51
C TYR A 181 -0.49 19.47 -10.52
N ASP A 182 0.29 18.41 -10.77
CA ASP A 182 1.75 18.46 -10.85
C ASP A 182 2.38 19.19 -9.64
N SER A 183 1.97 18.84 -8.42
CA SER A 183 2.40 19.53 -7.18
C SER A 183 2.45 18.59 -5.97
N GLU A 184 3.10 19.03 -4.90
CA GLU A 184 3.02 18.39 -3.58
C GLU A 184 2.01 19.11 -2.67
N LEU A 185 1.06 18.36 -2.11
CA LEU A 185 0.05 18.90 -1.21
C LEU A 185 0.10 18.20 0.15
N THR A 186 0.44 18.96 1.19
CA THR A 186 0.31 18.54 2.58
C THR A 186 -0.87 19.24 3.23
N ILE A 187 -1.77 18.48 3.85
CA ILE A 187 -2.85 19.02 4.67
C ILE A 187 -2.85 18.30 6.01
N SER A 188 -2.85 19.07 7.11
CA SER A 188 -3.00 18.52 8.46
C SER A 188 -4.04 19.21 9.32
N THR A 189 -4.66 18.43 10.21
CA THR A 189 -5.57 18.90 11.27
C THR A 189 -6.67 19.84 10.73
N SER A 190 -7.26 19.48 9.58
CA SER A 190 -8.18 20.32 8.81
C SER A 190 -9.47 19.58 8.47
N SER A 191 -10.50 20.30 8.01
CA SER A 191 -11.82 19.70 7.76
C SER A 191 -12.46 20.13 6.45
N PHE A 192 -13.16 19.19 5.82
CA PHE A 192 -13.90 19.33 4.56
C PHE A 192 -15.35 18.91 4.75
N TYR A 193 -16.27 19.88 4.69
CA TYR A 193 -17.70 19.67 4.91
C TYR A 193 -18.52 19.97 3.66
N ASP A 194 -19.42 19.06 3.31
CA ASP A 194 -20.48 19.30 2.32
C ASP A 194 -19.96 19.84 0.96
N ASN A 195 -18.73 19.47 0.58
CA ASN A 195 -18.17 19.86 -0.71
C ASN A 195 -18.68 18.94 -1.81
N THR A 196 -19.01 19.51 -2.96
CA THR A 196 -19.67 18.80 -4.05
C THR A 196 -18.89 18.91 -5.36
N ALA A 197 -18.54 17.76 -5.94
CA ALA A 197 -18.20 17.64 -7.34
C ALA A 197 -19.48 17.44 -8.17
N THR A 198 -19.89 18.44 -8.94
CA THR A 198 -21.19 18.50 -9.63
C THR A 198 -21.17 17.86 -11.02
N LEU A 199 -22.34 17.35 -11.47
CA LEU A 199 -22.59 16.89 -12.85
C LEU A 199 -22.58 18.08 -13.83
N GLY A 200 -21.40 18.52 -14.24
CA GLY A 200 -21.19 19.50 -15.31
C GLY A 200 -21.29 18.91 -16.73
N ASP A 201 -20.35 19.28 -17.62
CA ASP A 201 -20.26 18.71 -18.99
C ASP A 201 -19.30 17.51 -19.11
N GLY A 202 -18.65 17.10 -18.01
CA GLY A 202 -17.60 16.06 -17.96
C GLY A 202 -17.85 14.87 -17.01
N SER A 203 -16.77 14.17 -16.65
CA SER A 203 -16.71 13.10 -15.65
C SER A 203 -16.19 13.67 -14.32
N PRO A 204 -17.07 14.05 -13.38
CA PRO A 204 -16.67 14.69 -12.12
C PRO A 204 -15.78 13.78 -11.27
N ARG A 205 -14.95 14.35 -10.39
CA ARG A 205 -13.97 13.62 -9.58
C ARG A 205 -13.64 14.36 -8.29
N GLY A 206 -13.64 13.65 -7.16
CA GLY A 206 -13.24 14.14 -5.84
C GLY A 206 -14.22 15.18 -5.30
N GLY A 207 -15.21 14.77 -4.51
CA GLY A 207 -16.23 15.69 -3.98
C GLY A 207 -15.64 16.84 -3.14
N ALA A 208 -14.54 16.60 -2.43
CA ALA A 208 -13.73 17.62 -1.78
C ALA A 208 -12.41 17.88 -2.52
N ILE A 209 -11.57 16.86 -2.68
CA ILE A 209 -10.21 17.01 -3.22
C ILE A 209 -10.03 16.15 -4.47
N ARG A 210 -9.45 16.75 -5.51
CA ARG A 210 -8.95 16.06 -6.68
C ARG A 210 -7.46 16.30 -6.87
N GLY A 211 -6.66 15.24 -6.83
CA GLY A 211 -5.24 15.24 -7.21
C GLY A 211 -5.00 14.56 -8.55
N GLU A 212 -4.17 15.18 -9.39
CA GLU A 212 -3.74 14.66 -10.68
C GLU A 212 -2.23 14.82 -10.83
N GLU A 213 -1.51 13.73 -11.08
CA GLU A 213 -0.04 13.75 -11.23
C GLU A 213 0.63 14.45 -10.02
N SER A 214 0.09 14.25 -8.83
CA SER A 214 0.43 15.00 -7.61
C SER A 214 0.54 14.08 -6.42
N SER A 215 1.49 14.36 -5.52
CA SER A 215 1.67 13.62 -4.27
C SER A 215 0.91 14.30 -3.13
N LEU A 216 0.08 13.53 -2.42
CA LEU A 216 -0.78 14.02 -1.34
C LEU A 216 -0.41 13.39 0.00
N LEU A 217 -0.13 14.23 0.99
CA LEU A 217 0.02 13.85 2.39
C LEU A 217 -1.13 14.43 3.21
N LEU A 218 -2.02 13.57 3.68
CA LEU A 218 -3.26 13.93 4.37
C LEU A 218 -3.25 13.37 5.80
N VAL A 219 -3.18 14.24 6.81
CA VAL A 219 -2.96 13.84 8.20
C VAL A 219 -4.01 14.45 9.13
N GLU A 220 -4.66 13.64 9.97
CA GLU A 220 -5.66 14.13 10.94
C GLU A 220 -6.77 14.96 10.29
N LEU A 221 -7.30 14.49 9.15
CA LEU A 221 -8.34 15.19 8.41
C LEU A 221 -9.73 14.64 8.73
N LEU A 222 -10.72 15.53 8.65
CA LEU A 222 -12.13 15.14 8.66
C LEU A 222 -12.77 15.46 7.32
N PHE A 223 -13.30 14.45 6.64
CA PHE A 223 -14.14 14.57 5.45
C PHE A 223 -15.56 14.12 5.78
N GLU A 224 -16.49 15.07 5.88
CA GLU A 224 -17.88 14.81 6.25
C GLU A 224 -18.85 15.34 5.19
N GLY A 225 -19.78 14.50 4.73
CA GLY A 225 -20.88 14.92 3.84
C GLY A 225 -20.45 15.30 2.42
N ASN A 226 -19.22 15.00 1.99
CA ASN A 226 -18.76 15.38 0.66
C ASN A 226 -19.38 14.48 -0.41
N THR A 227 -19.72 15.06 -1.55
CA THR A 227 -20.49 14.39 -2.60
C THR A 227 -19.83 14.50 -3.97
N CYS A 228 -19.82 13.41 -4.74
CA CYS A 228 -19.47 13.41 -6.15
C CYS A 228 -20.64 12.91 -7.00
N GLU A 229 -21.27 13.79 -7.76
CA GLU A 229 -22.41 13.45 -8.60
C GLU A 229 -21.90 12.77 -9.90
N GLY A 230 -21.93 11.44 -10.06
CA GLY A 230 -21.67 10.80 -11.36
C GLY A 230 -20.18 10.62 -11.74
N GLY A 231 -19.31 10.51 -10.74
CA GLY A 231 -17.85 10.63 -10.89
C GLY A 231 -17.05 9.72 -9.96
N TYR A 232 -15.79 10.03 -9.66
CA TYR A 232 -14.95 9.18 -8.77
C TYR A 232 -14.72 9.84 -7.43
N GLY A 233 -14.86 9.11 -6.31
CA GLY A 233 -14.48 9.57 -4.97
C GLY A 233 -15.43 10.62 -4.39
N GLY A 234 -16.30 10.22 -3.46
CA GLY A 234 -17.23 11.15 -2.79
C GLY A 234 -16.53 12.24 -1.98
N ALA A 235 -15.33 11.97 -1.44
CA ALA A 235 -14.48 12.98 -0.80
C ALA A 235 -13.20 13.23 -1.59
N VAL A 236 -12.36 12.22 -1.76
CA VAL A 236 -11.01 12.37 -2.31
C VAL A 236 -10.82 11.48 -3.52
N SER A 237 -10.19 12.02 -4.56
CA SER A 237 -9.81 11.25 -5.74
C SER A 237 -8.40 11.61 -6.19
N VAL A 238 -7.53 10.62 -6.32
CA VAL A 238 -6.13 10.77 -6.77
C VAL A 238 -5.90 9.97 -8.06
N PHE A 239 -5.09 10.51 -8.98
CA PHE A 239 -4.75 9.87 -10.25
C PHE A 239 -3.29 10.14 -10.61
N GLY A 240 -2.48 9.10 -10.75
CA GLY A 240 -1.11 9.21 -11.29
C GLY A 240 -0.08 9.85 -10.35
N GLY A 241 -0.31 9.85 -9.04
CA GLY A 241 0.63 10.34 -8.03
C GLY A 241 0.33 9.76 -6.65
N ASP A 242 1.33 9.71 -5.77
CA ASP A 242 1.28 8.96 -4.51
C ASP A 242 0.33 9.58 -3.49
N VAL A 243 -0.25 8.74 -2.65
CA VAL A 243 -1.12 9.21 -1.58
C VAL A 243 -0.79 8.53 -0.26
N ARG A 244 -0.53 9.37 0.75
CA ARG A 244 -0.44 8.96 2.15
C ARG A 244 -1.56 9.58 2.96
N ILE A 245 -2.33 8.74 3.64
CA ILE A 245 -3.39 9.19 4.55
C ILE A 245 -3.18 8.57 5.92
N THR A 246 -3.15 9.42 6.95
CA THR A 246 -2.91 8.97 8.32
C THR A 246 -3.91 9.60 9.29
N ALA A 247 -4.41 8.79 10.22
CA ALA A 247 -5.23 9.24 11.35
C ALA A 247 -6.43 10.12 10.93
N SER A 248 -7.04 9.83 9.78
CA SER A 248 -8.10 10.66 9.19
C SER A 248 -9.46 9.96 9.21
N ASP A 249 -10.54 10.75 9.18
CA ASP A 249 -11.92 10.27 9.25
C ASP A 249 -12.69 10.66 7.99
N PHE A 250 -13.27 9.66 7.33
CA PHE A 250 -14.20 9.82 6.21
C PHE A 250 -15.59 9.37 6.65
N THR A 251 -16.51 10.31 6.83
CA THR A 251 -17.86 10.04 7.32
C THR A 251 -18.92 10.54 6.35
N ASP A 252 -19.91 9.69 6.04
CA ASP A 252 -21.12 10.09 5.31
C ASP A 252 -20.82 10.73 3.93
N ASN A 253 -19.75 10.29 3.26
CA ASN A 253 -19.41 10.76 1.91
C ASN A 253 -20.09 9.90 0.84
N GLU A 254 -20.50 10.51 -0.27
CA GLU A 254 -21.36 9.88 -1.26
C GLU A 254 -20.84 10.05 -2.70
N VAL A 255 -20.94 8.99 -3.51
CA VAL A 255 -20.78 9.07 -4.97
C VAL A 255 -21.99 8.48 -5.68
N TRP A 256 -22.43 9.12 -6.77
CA TRP A 256 -23.56 8.64 -7.56
C TRP A 256 -23.10 7.84 -8.80
N ASP A 257 -23.69 6.66 -9.01
CA ASP A 257 -23.55 5.79 -10.18
C ASP A 257 -22.09 5.43 -10.55
N SER A 258 -21.18 5.36 -9.56
CA SER A 258 -19.75 5.23 -9.82
C SER A 258 -18.94 4.75 -8.59
N TYR A 259 -17.62 4.96 -8.58
CA TYR A 259 -16.64 4.31 -7.69
C TYR A 259 -16.23 5.19 -6.51
N GLY A 260 -16.07 4.58 -5.33
CA GLY A 260 -15.49 5.14 -4.11
C GLY A 260 -16.40 6.13 -3.41
N GLY A 261 -17.19 5.67 -2.43
CA GLY A 261 -18.07 6.54 -1.64
C GLY A 261 -17.28 7.59 -0.86
N ALA A 262 -16.06 7.30 -0.40
CA ALA A 262 -15.15 8.31 0.15
C ALA A 262 -13.91 8.54 -0.71
N LEU A 263 -13.10 7.50 -0.89
CA LEU A 263 -11.75 7.62 -1.46
C LEU A 263 -11.61 6.78 -2.73
N VAL A 264 -11.00 7.38 -3.76
CA VAL A 264 -10.52 6.67 -4.94
C VAL A 264 -9.05 6.98 -5.20
N THR A 265 -8.24 5.92 -5.34
CA THR A 265 -6.85 5.98 -5.77
C THR A 265 -6.69 5.21 -7.07
N TYR A 266 -6.07 5.82 -8.08
CA TYR A 266 -5.95 5.24 -9.41
C TYR A 266 -4.54 5.43 -9.96
N ASN A 267 -3.88 4.33 -10.34
CA ASN A 267 -2.48 4.32 -10.81
C ASN A 267 -1.60 5.16 -9.89
N ALA A 268 -1.68 4.88 -8.60
CA ALA A 268 -1.09 5.67 -7.53
C ALA A 268 -0.78 4.70 -6.40
N ASP A 269 0.41 4.77 -5.84
CA ASP A 269 0.72 4.01 -4.64
C ASP A 269 -0.01 4.64 -3.46
N ALA A 270 -0.68 3.78 -2.68
CA ALA A 270 -1.58 4.21 -1.63
C ALA A 270 -1.14 3.63 -0.30
N VAL A 271 -0.70 4.48 0.62
CA VAL A 271 -0.41 4.08 2.00
C VAL A 271 -1.39 4.74 2.96
N LEU A 272 -2.23 3.91 3.58
CA LEU A 272 -3.25 4.35 4.52
C LEU A 272 -2.94 3.77 5.89
N THR A 273 -3.00 4.60 6.93
CA THR A 273 -2.73 4.18 8.31
C THR A 273 -3.73 4.80 9.27
N ASP A 274 -4.25 4.02 10.22
CA ASP A 274 -5.12 4.48 11.32
C ASP A 274 -6.31 5.34 10.84
N THR A 275 -6.86 5.05 9.67
CA THR A 275 -7.88 5.88 9.01
C THR A 275 -9.24 5.20 9.08
N THR A 276 -10.28 5.98 9.34
CA THR A 276 -11.66 5.48 9.50
C THR A 276 -12.55 5.87 8.32
N PHE A 277 -13.40 4.93 7.92
CA PHE A 277 -14.43 5.09 6.89
C PHE A 277 -15.76 4.65 7.48
N THR A 278 -16.66 5.61 7.72
CA THR A 278 -17.95 5.36 8.36
C THR A 278 -19.10 5.84 7.48
N GLU A 279 -20.08 4.97 7.25
CA GLU A 279 -21.34 5.32 6.56
C GLU A 279 -21.14 5.92 5.15
N ASN A 280 -20.03 5.64 4.46
CA ASN A 280 -19.81 6.14 3.10
C ASN A 280 -20.55 5.28 2.07
N GLU A 281 -21.10 5.90 1.03
CA GLU A 281 -21.97 5.22 0.06
C GLU A 281 -21.55 5.44 -1.41
N ALA A 282 -21.28 4.33 -2.11
CA ALA A 282 -21.27 4.27 -3.56
C ALA A 282 -22.68 3.91 -4.07
N ARG A 283 -23.49 4.95 -4.27
CA ARG A 283 -24.93 4.84 -4.54
C ARG A 283 -25.21 4.61 -6.01
N ASP A 284 -25.98 3.56 -6.30
CA ASP A 284 -26.49 3.29 -7.65
C ASP A 284 -27.89 3.90 -7.85
N VAL A 285 -27.94 5.05 -8.52
CA VAL A 285 -29.17 5.78 -8.85
C VAL A 285 -29.82 5.23 -10.13
N THR A 286 -29.03 4.57 -10.99
CA THR A 286 -29.44 4.05 -12.31
C THR A 286 -29.77 2.55 -12.33
N THR A 287 -29.54 1.84 -11.22
CA THR A 287 -29.77 0.40 -11.02
C THR A 287 -28.95 -0.51 -11.94
N THR A 288 -27.79 -0.03 -12.41
CA THR A 288 -26.92 -0.81 -13.30
C THR A 288 -25.96 -1.74 -12.56
N GLY A 289 -25.75 -1.53 -11.25
CA GLY A 289 -24.78 -2.26 -10.44
C GLY A 289 -23.33 -1.77 -10.60
N ASP A 290 -23.13 -0.61 -11.24
CA ASP A 290 -21.81 -0.06 -11.57
C ASP A 290 -21.19 0.77 -10.44
N ALA A 291 -21.86 0.89 -9.28
CA ALA A 291 -21.35 1.62 -8.12
C ALA A 291 -20.54 0.71 -7.19
N HIS A 292 -19.27 1.04 -6.93
CA HIS A 292 -18.32 0.13 -6.28
C HIS A 292 -17.51 0.84 -5.18
N GLY A 293 -17.13 0.12 -4.11
CA GLY A 293 -16.30 0.59 -3.00
C GLY A 293 -16.99 1.65 -2.15
N GLY A 294 -17.71 1.24 -1.10
CA GLY A 294 -18.46 2.19 -0.26
C GLY A 294 -17.53 3.14 0.50
N GLY A 295 -16.46 2.64 1.12
CA GLY A 295 -15.40 3.46 1.70
C GLY A 295 -14.33 3.80 0.67
N TRP A 296 -13.51 2.82 0.32
CA TRP A 296 -12.30 3.00 -0.48
C TRP A 296 -12.31 2.16 -1.76
N VAL A 297 -11.84 2.76 -2.86
CA VAL A 297 -11.48 2.06 -4.08
C VAL A 297 -10.01 2.33 -4.42
N HIS A 298 -9.26 1.27 -4.61
CA HIS A 298 -7.92 1.32 -5.20
C HIS A 298 -7.91 0.56 -6.54
N LEU A 299 -7.38 1.21 -7.58
CA LEU A 299 -7.25 0.67 -8.93
C LEU A 299 -5.83 0.95 -9.46
N GLY A 300 -4.92 0.02 -9.23
CA GLY A 300 -3.59 -0.04 -9.82
C GLY A 300 -3.60 -0.60 -11.23
N ASP A 301 -2.71 -0.08 -12.07
CA ASP A 301 -2.39 -0.65 -13.39
C ASP A 301 -1.09 -1.43 -13.25
N PRO A 302 -1.09 -2.76 -13.49
CA PRO A 302 0.10 -3.60 -13.34
C PRO A 302 1.24 -3.27 -14.30
N SER A 303 1.06 -2.32 -15.21
CA SER A 303 2.10 -1.85 -16.14
C SER A 303 2.77 -0.55 -15.74
N VAL A 304 2.41 0.05 -14.59
CA VAL A 304 2.97 1.35 -14.15
C VAL A 304 3.43 1.27 -12.70
N THR A 305 2.53 1.52 -11.74
CA THR A 305 2.63 1.42 -10.28
C THR A 305 1.20 1.34 -9.76
N GLY A 306 0.98 0.81 -8.55
CA GLY A 306 -0.38 0.59 -8.04
C GLY A 306 -0.46 -0.42 -6.92
N ASP A 307 0.51 -0.35 -6.01
CA ASP A 307 0.48 -1.14 -4.79
C ASP A 307 -0.26 -0.37 -3.70
N TYR A 308 -0.73 -1.12 -2.72
CA TYR A 308 -1.38 -0.53 -1.57
C TYR A 308 -0.93 -1.20 -0.28
N THR A 309 -0.69 -0.37 0.73
CA THR A 309 -0.39 -0.78 2.11
C THR A 309 -1.41 -0.11 3.01
N ALA A 310 -2.20 -0.90 3.73
CA ALA A 310 -3.27 -0.38 4.56
C ALA A 310 -3.29 -1.07 5.91
N THR A 311 -2.88 -0.33 6.94
CA THR A 311 -2.70 -0.83 8.32
C THR A 311 -3.62 -0.07 9.27
N GLY A 312 -4.26 -0.78 10.21
CA GLY A 312 -5.05 -0.12 11.26
C GLY A 312 -6.33 0.56 10.75
N LEU A 313 -6.88 0.14 9.61
CA LEU A 313 -8.05 0.79 9.02
C LEU A 313 -9.35 0.34 9.68
N THR A 314 -10.34 1.22 9.75
CA THR A 314 -11.68 0.86 10.22
C THR A 314 -12.74 1.22 9.20
N PHE A 315 -13.47 0.21 8.69
CA PHE A 315 -14.60 0.37 7.78
C PHE A 315 -15.90 -0.02 8.49
N THR A 316 -16.76 0.95 8.79
CA THR A 316 -18.04 0.72 9.49
C THR A 316 -19.22 1.17 8.66
N GLU A 317 -20.17 0.26 8.43
CA GLU A 317 -21.47 0.54 7.79
C GLU A 317 -21.36 1.23 6.40
N ASN A 318 -20.27 0.99 5.67
CA ASN A 318 -20.12 1.50 4.31
C ASN A 318 -20.90 0.62 3.32
N LYS A 319 -21.35 1.24 2.22
CA LYS A 319 -22.26 0.59 1.27
C LYS A 319 -21.85 0.80 -0.18
N ALA A 320 -21.88 -0.28 -0.96
CA ALA A 320 -21.76 -0.23 -2.41
C ALA A 320 -22.86 -1.06 -3.08
N ALA A 321 -23.40 -0.61 -4.21
CA ALA A 321 -24.36 -1.44 -4.95
C ALA A 321 -23.71 -2.67 -5.63
N GLY A 322 -22.44 -2.53 -6.01
CA GLY A 322 -21.65 -3.50 -6.76
C GLY A 322 -20.67 -4.24 -5.87
N TYR A 323 -19.44 -3.77 -5.76
CA TYR A 323 -18.32 -4.55 -5.21
C TYR A 323 -17.66 -3.80 -4.06
N GLY A 324 -17.32 -4.49 -2.96
CA GLY A 324 -16.58 -3.91 -1.84
C GLY A 324 -17.42 -2.92 -1.04
N GLY A 325 -18.14 -3.37 -0.02
CA GLY A 325 -18.92 -2.45 0.82
C GLY A 325 -17.99 -1.54 1.62
N GLY A 326 -16.99 -2.11 2.28
CA GLY A 326 -15.89 -1.37 2.89
C GLY A 326 -14.88 -0.89 1.84
N ALA A 327 -14.22 -1.84 1.18
CA ALA A 327 -13.17 -1.54 0.20
C ALA A 327 -13.23 -2.44 -1.05
N ARG A 328 -12.83 -1.87 -2.19
CA ARG A 328 -12.55 -2.59 -3.43
C ARG A 328 -11.12 -2.32 -3.86
N LEU A 329 -10.31 -3.38 -3.97
CA LEU A 329 -8.89 -3.28 -4.23
C LEU A 329 -8.50 -4.07 -5.49
N SER A 330 -7.63 -3.46 -6.28
CA SER A 330 -7.08 -4.00 -7.52
C SER A 330 -5.68 -3.42 -7.65
N GLY A 331 -4.64 -4.25 -7.60
CA GLY A 331 -3.23 -3.82 -7.69
C GLY A 331 -2.36 -4.97 -8.19
N VAL A 332 -1.05 -4.76 -8.28
CA VAL A 332 -0.09 -5.87 -8.45
C VAL A 332 -0.07 -6.60 -7.12
N ASP A 333 0.51 -5.99 -6.10
CA ASP A 333 0.55 -6.55 -4.75
C ASP A 333 -0.18 -5.65 -3.75
N GLY A 334 -0.62 -6.22 -2.63
CA GLY A 334 -1.29 -5.40 -1.63
C GLY A 334 -1.47 -6.05 -0.28
N LEU A 335 -1.38 -5.21 0.76
CA LEU A 335 -1.45 -5.59 2.16
C LEU A 335 -2.61 -4.87 2.84
N ILE A 336 -3.49 -5.64 3.49
CA ILE A 336 -4.44 -5.16 4.50
C ILE A 336 -4.09 -5.82 5.83
N GLU A 337 -3.79 -5.00 6.81
CA GLU A 337 -3.20 -5.44 8.08
C GLU A 337 -3.91 -4.76 9.26
N ALA A 338 -4.06 -5.48 10.38
CA ALA A 338 -4.57 -4.91 11.64
C ALA A 338 -5.88 -4.11 11.47
N SER A 339 -6.73 -4.49 10.52
CA SER A 339 -7.85 -3.67 10.05
C SER A 339 -9.19 -4.29 10.42
N THR A 340 -10.21 -3.45 10.54
CA THR A 340 -11.55 -3.84 11.02
C THR A 340 -12.64 -3.48 10.01
N PHE A 341 -13.51 -4.42 9.68
CA PHE A 341 -14.64 -4.27 8.76
C PHE A 341 -15.94 -4.69 9.45
N ILE A 342 -16.81 -3.72 9.77
CA ILE A 342 -18.05 -3.95 10.53
C ILE A 342 -19.26 -3.53 9.71
N GLY A 343 -20.19 -4.46 9.50
CA GLY A 343 -21.53 -4.15 9.00
C GLY A 343 -21.56 -3.56 7.58
N ASN A 344 -20.53 -3.77 6.77
CA ASN A 344 -20.45 -3.22 5.42
C ASN A 344 -21.30 -4.07 4.44
N GLU A 345 -21.87 -3.44 3.42
CA GLU A 345 -22.83 -4.06 2.50
C GLU A 345 -22.44 -3.86 1.02
N ALA A 346 -22.38 -4.96 0.25
CA ALA A 346 -22.24 -4.91 -1.20
C ALA A 346 -22.90 -6.10 -1.93
N SER A 347 -22.94 -6.10 -3.26
CA SER A 347 -23.35 -7.32 -3.98
C SER A 347 -22.29 -8.42 -3.94
N SER A 348 -21.01 -8.04 -3.90
CA SER A 348 -19.88 -8.96 -3.71
C SER A 348 -18.81 -8.33 -2.84
N GLY A 349 -18.29 -9.07 -1.86
CA GLY A 349 -17.32 -8.56 -0.89
C GLY A 349 -17.95 -7.50 0.01
N GLY A 350 -18.74 -7.93 1.00
CA GLY A 350 -19.44 -7.00 1.88
C GLY A 350 -18.44 -6.11 2.63
N GLY A 351 -17.42 -6.71 3.22
CA GLY A 351 -16.26 -5.97 3.75
C GLY A 351 -15.30 -5.57 2.64
N LEU A 352 -14.72 -6.56 1.97
CA LEU A 352 -13.59 -6.39 1.06
C LEU A 352 -13.77 -7.19 -0.25
N TYR A 353 -13.45 -6.55 -1.38
CA TYR A 353 -13.44 -7.17 -2.69
C TYR A 353 -12.08 -6.98 -3.38
N ILE A 354 -11.39 -8.07 -3.66
CA ILE A 354 -10.03 -8.09 -4.23
C ILE A 354 -10.08 -8.62 -5.68
N THR A 355 -9.52 -7.84 -6.60
CA THR A 355 -9.28 -8.21 -8.01
C THR A 355 -7.84 -7.94 -8.41
N SER A 356 -6.89 -8.45 -7.63
CA SER A 356 -5.47 -8.27 -7.89
C SER A 356 -5.02 -8.93 -9.20
N SER A 357 -3.91 -8.43 -9.73
CA SER A 357 -3.11 -9.05 -10.79
C SER A 357 -1.87 -9.77 -10.25
N GLY A 358 -1.44 -9.48 -9.02
CA GLY A 358 -0.45 -10.23 -8.26
C GLY A 358 -1.04 -10.70 -6.93
N ASP A 359 -0.21 -10.74 -5.91
CA ASP A 359 -0.52 -11.36 -4.62
C ASP A 359 -1.23 -10.39 -3.69
N SER A 360 -1.97 -10.92 -2.73
CA SER A 360 -2.69 -10.08 -1.77
C SER A 360 -2.69 -10.74 -0.42
N THR A 361 -2.37 -9.95 0.61
CA THR A 361 -2.27 -10.40 1.99
C THR A 361 -3.33 -9.70 2.83
N VAL A 362 -4.05 -10.48 3.64
CA VAL A 362 -4.93 -9.98 4.69
C VAL A 362 -4.45 -10.56 6.02
N ALA A 363 -3.81 -9.73 6.84
CA ALA A 363 -3.21 -10.14 8.10
C ALA A 363 -3.94 -9.50 9.29
N SER A 364 -4.15 -10.29 10.35
CA SER A 364 -4.63 -9.87 11.68
C SER A 364 -5.81 -8.90 11.61
N SER A 365 -6.77 -9.19 10.71
CA SER A 365 -7.86 -8.29 10.37
C SER A 365 -9.22 -8.91 10.67
N ASP A 366 -10.10 -8.09 11.23
CA ASP A 366 -11.41 -8.50 11.73
C ASP A 366 -12.55 -8.13 10.78
N PHE A 367 -13.43 -9.08 10.53
CA PHE A 367 -14.62 -8.90 9.69
C PHE A 367 -15.86 -9.35 10.45
N THR A 368 -16.69 -8.39 10.87
CA THR A 368 -17.91 -8.68 11.66
C THR A 368 -19.18 -8.20 10.97
N GLY A 369 -20.13 -9.11 10.75
CA GLY A 369 -21.49 -8.75 10.35
C GLY A 369 -21.62 -8.16 8.94
N ASN A 370 -20.64 -8.39 8.06
CA ASN A 370 -20.67 -7.89 6.69
C ASN A 370 -21.63 -8.71 5.82
N LEU A 371 -22.25 -8.05 4.83
CA LEU A 371 -23.33 -8.61 4.03
C LEU A 371 -23.04 -8.52 2.53
N ALA A 372 -23.11 -9.66 1.82
CA ALA A 372 -23.07 -9.68 0.37
C ALA A 372 -23.88 -10.82 -0.27
N ALA A 373 -23.88 -10.91 -1.61
CA ALA A 373 -24.32 -12.13 -2.30
C ALA A 373 -23.18 -13.15 -2.45
N PHE A 374 -21.94 -12.66 -2.56
CA PHE A 374 -20.73 -13.48 -2.71
C PHE A 374 -19.62 -12.91 -1.83
N GLY A 375 -19.10 -13.70 -0.88
CA GLY A 375 -18.10 -13.25 0.07
C GLY A 375 -18.69 -12.21 1.02
N GLY A 376 -19.38 -12.67 2.07
CA GLY A 376 -20.00 -11.77 3.05
C GLY A 376 -18.97 -10.81 3.65
N ALA A 377 -17.86 -11.35 4.14
CA ALA A 377 -16.68 -10.55 4.50
C ALA A 377 -15.80 -10.26 3.27
N VAL A 378 -15.14 -11.29 2.72
CA VAL A 378 -14.13 -11.14 1.67
C VAL A 378 -14.54 -11.87 0.39
N ARG A 379 -14.32 -11.20 -0.74
CA ARG A 379 -14.45 -11.78 -2.06
C ARG A 379 -13.13 -11.66 -2.82
N PHE A 380 -12.55 -12.80 -3.17
CA PHE A 380 -11.36 -12.87 -4.02
C PHE A 380 -11.72 -13.35 -5.42
N ARG A 381 -11.42 -12.54 -6.42
CA ARG A 381 -11.63 -12.87 -7.83
C ARG A 381 -10.57 -12.17 -8.69
N PRO A 382 -9.35 -12.71 -8.73
CA PRO A 382 -8.25 -12.05 -9.40
C PRO A 382 -8.48 -11.97 -10.91
N VAL A 383 -7.72 -11.08 -11.54
CA VAL A 383 -7.67 -10.94 -13.00
C VAL A 383 -6.61 -11.85 -13.60
N ALA A 384 -5.50 -12.04 -12.90
CA ALA A 384 -4.45 -13.00 -13.24
C ALA A 384 -4.79 -14.39 -12.71
N ALA A 385 -4.42 -15.43 -13.45
CA ALA A 385 -4.77 -16.81 -13.12
C ALA A 385 -3.85 -17.43 -12.05
N ASP A 386 -2.71 -16.80 -11.81
CA ASP A 386 -1.65 -17.17 -10.88
C ASP A 386 -1.62 -16.32 -9.61
N ALA A 387 -2.36 -15.20 -9.57
CA ALA A 387 -2.52 -14.38 -8.37
C ALA A 387 -3.00 -15.19 -7.16
N SER A 388 -2.38 -14.93 -6.01
CA SER A 388 -2.70 -15.58 -4.74
C SER A 388 -3.43 -14.67 -3.76
N LEU A 389 -4.04 -15.30 -2.75
CA LEU A 389 -4.53 -14.62 -1.55
C LEU A 389 -4.04 -15.39 -0.32
N GLU A 390 -3.29 -14.71 0.53
CA GLU A 390 -2.86 -15.22 1.83
C GLU A 390 -3.63 -14.50 2.94
N ILE A 391 -4.17 -15.28 3.88
CA ILE A 391 -4.84 -14.77 5.07
C ILE A 391 -4.13 -15.29 6.31
N TYR A 392 -3.64 -14.38 7.15
CA TYR A 392 -2.97 -14.69 8.40
C TYR A 392 -3.82 -14.18 9.57
N GLY A 393 -4.28 -15.07 10.44
CA GLY A 393 -5.01 -14.70 11.65
C GLY A 393 -6.37 -14.01 11.41
N GLY A 394 -6.77 -13.20 12.40
CA GLY A 394 -8.00 -12.40 12.41
C GLY A 394 -9.31 -13.15 12.74
N GLU A 395 -10.37 -12.38 13.01
CA GLU A 395 -11.71 -12.92 13.30
C GLU A 395 -12.73 -12.58 12.19
N PHE A 396 -13.31 -13.63 11.59
CA PHE A 396 -14.39 -13.53 10.60
C PHE A 396 -15.69 -14.03 11.22
N ARG A 397 -16.54 -13.10 11.66
CA ARG A 397 -17.70 -13.42 12.48
C ARG A 397 -19.01 -12.87 11.95
N ASP A 398 -20.07 -13.70 12.04
CA ASP A 398 -21.45 -13.30 11.73
C ASP A 398 -21.61 -12.73 10.31
N ASN A 399 -20.71 -13.03 9.37
CA ASN A 399 -20.80 -12.52 8.01
C ASN A 399 -21.76 -13.36 7.19
N VAL A 400 -22.54 -12.71 6.32
CA VAL A 400 -23.64 -13.34 5.61
C VAL A 400 -23.49 -13.15 4.11
N ALA A 401 -23.52 -14.26 3.37
CA ALA A 401 -23.55 -14.27 1.93
C ALA A 401 -24.83 -14.94 1.40
N SER A 402 -25.62 -14.27 0.57
CA SER A 402 -26.84 -14.90 0.06
C SER A 402 -26.61 -16.08 -0.90
N SER A 403 -25.36 -16.28 -1.37
CA SER A 403 -25.00 -17.35 -2.30
C SER A 403 -23.75 -18.11 -1.86
N TYR A 404 -22.58 -17.47 -1.82
CA TYR A 404 -21.30 -18.18 -1.67
C TYR A 404 -20.42 -17.53 -0.61
N GLY A 405 -19.91 -18.32 0.33
CA GLY A 405 -18.84 -17.91 1.25
C GLY A 405 -19.27 -16.81 2.22
N GLY A 406 -19.71 -17.16 3.43
CA GLY A 406 -20.07 -16.16 4.43
C GLY A 406 -18.85 -15.32 4.83
N ALA A 407 -17.73 -15.98 5.13
CA ALA A 407 -16.45 -15.33 5.39
C ALA A 407 -15.68 -15.06 4.10
N LEU A 408 -15.41 -16.09 3.30
CA LEU A 408 -14.61 -15.96 2.07
C LEU A 408 -15.27 -16.68 0.91
N ALA A 409 -15.35 -15.99 -0.23
CA ALA A 409 -15.56 -16.62 -1.53
C ALA A 409 -14.38 -16.33 -2.46
N ALA A 410 -13.63 -17.37 -2.84
CA ALA A 410 -12.50 -17.28 -3.76
C ALA A 410 -12.79 -18.03 -5.07
N LEU A 411 -12.58 -17.36 -6.21
CA LEU A 411 -12.86 -17.93 -7.54
C LEU A 411 -11.75 -17.64 -8.55
N SER A 412 -11.29 -18.68 -9.25
CA SER A 412 -10.38 -18.60 -10.41
C SER A 412 -9.02 -17.93 -10.13
N GLY A 413 -8.30 -18.38 -9.10
CA GLY A 413 -6.99 -17.85 -8.69
C GLY A 413 -5.90 -18.93 -8.62
N GLY A 414 -4.65 -18.49 -8.45
CA GLY A 414 -3.47 -19.35 -8.39
C GLY A 414 -3.44 -20.17 -7.11
N SER A 415 -3.42 -19.50 -5.96
CA SER A 415 -3.52 -20.13 -4.65
C SER A 415 -4.38 -19.34 -3.67
N VAL A 416 -4.85 -20.04 -2.64
CA VAL A 416 -5.41 -19.42 -1.43
C VAL A 416 -4.80 -20.13 -0.23
N GLY A 417 -4.05 -19.39 0.58
CA GLY A 417 -3.56 -19.85 1.88
C GLY A 417 -4.28 -19.16 3.02
N ILE A 418 -4.60 -19.93 4.04
CA ILE A 418 -5.24 -19.47 5.28
C ILE A 418 -4.47 -20.08 6.44
N TRP A 419 -3.92 -19.23 7.29
CA TRP A 419 -3.04 -19.58 8.39
C TRP A 419 -3.62 -19.00 9.68
N GLY A 420 -4.18 -19.86 10.52
CA GLY A 420 -4.83 -19.46 11.76
C GLY A 420 -6.20 -18.78 11.57
N GLY A 421 -6.55 -17.93 12.52
CA GLY A 421 -7.79 -17.16 12.51
C GLY A 421 -9.05 -17.91 13.01
N ARG A 422 -10.11 -17.13 13.26
CA ARG A 422 -11.40 -17.62 13.79
C ARG A 422 -12.54 -17.29 12.83
N TYR A 423 -13.18 -18.31 12.27
CA TYR A 423 -14.30 -18.20 11.33
C TYR A 423 -15.57 -18.68 12.01
N LEU A 424 -16.35 -17.73 12.56
CA LEU A 424 -17.40 -18.00 13.53
C LEU A 424 -18.78 -17.58 13.02
N ASN A 425 -19.74 -18.50 13.04
CA ASN A 425 -21.15 -18.22 12.76
C ASN A 425 -21.41 -17.50 11.41
N ASN A 426 -20.57 -17.75 10.41
CA ASN A 426 -20.79 -17.22 9.07
C ASN A 426 -21.87 -18.02 8.36
N GLU A 427 -22.66 -17.36 7.52
CA GLU A 427 -23.81 -17.96 6.86
C GLU A 427 -23.74 -17.76 5.34
N ALA A 428 -23.93 -18.84 4.58
CA ALA A 428 -24.10 -18.75 3.13
C ALA A 428 -25.05 -19.82 2.57
N ALA A 429 -25.43 -19.70 1.29
CA ALA A 429 -26.15 -20.78 0.64
C ALA A 429 -25.24 -22.00 0.36
N SER A 430 -23.97 -21.75 0.04
CA SER A 430 -22.89 -22.74 -0.10
C SER A 430 -21.57 -22.17 0.43
N GLY A 431 -20.79 -22.99 1.14
CA GLY A 431 -19.58 -22.62 1.85
C GLY A 431 -19.91 -21.68 3.00
N GLY A 432 -20.45 -22.21 4.10
CA GLY A 432 -20.97 -21.39 5.20
C GLY A 432 -19.95 -20.36 5.71
N ALA A 433 -18.70 -20.79 5.93
CA ALA A 433 -17.57 -19.87 6.04
C ALA A 433 -16.85 -19.67 4.71
N LEU A 434 -16.26 -20.75 4.17
CA LEU A 434 -15.32 -20.68 3.05
C LEU A 434 -15.88 -21.38 1.82
N LEU A 435 -15.84 -20.68 0.67
CA LEU A 435 -16.08 -21.27 -0.64
C LEU A 435 -14.90 -21.01 -1.56
N LEU A 436 -14.30 -22.09 -2.07
CA LEU A 436 -13.17 -22.07 -2.97
C LEU A 436 -13.56 -22.80 -4.26
N TRP A 437 -13.43 -22.12 -5.40
CA TRP A 437 -13.81 -22.70 -6.69
C TRP A 437 -12.81 -22.30 -7.77
N ASP A 438 -12.21 -23.31 -8.41
CA ASP A 438 -11.24 -23.12 -9.49
C ASP A 438 -9.98 -22.45 -8.96
N ILE A 439 -9.51 -22.90 -7.79
CA ILE A 439 -8.31 -22.41 -7.12
C ILE A 439 -7.22 -23.46 -7.29
N GLY A 440 -6.06 -23.06 -7.81
CA GLY A 440 -4.96 -23.96 -8.13
C GLY A 440 -4.45 -24.75 -6.91
N ALA A 441 -3.92 -24.06 -5.90
CA ALA A 441 -3.46 -24.64 -4.63
C ALA A 441 -4.22 -24.08 -3.43
N VAL A 442 -4.51 -24.93 -2.44
CA VAL A 442 -5.22 -24.51 -1.22
C VAL A 442 -4.46 -24.97 0.02
N THR A 443 -4.20 -24.03 0.93
CA THR A 443 -3.71 -24.30 2.28
C THR A 443 -4.72 -23.75 3.29
N LEU A 444 -5.08 -24.59 4.26
CA LEU A 444 -5.82 -24.19 5.45
C LEU A 444 -5.12 -24.83 6.64
N ASP A 445 -4.34 -24.04 7.38
CA ASP A 445 -3.58 -24.50 8.52
C ASP A 445 -4.03 -23.81 9.81
N GLY A 446 -4.37 -24.57 10.84
CA GLY A 446 -4.52 -24.04 12.19
C GLY A 446 -5.70 -23.10 12.48
N ALA A 447 -6.65 -23.00 11.55
CA ALA A 447 -7.83 -22.16 11.71
C ALA A 447 -8.90 -22.81 12.62
N THR A 448 -9.70 -21.97 13.28
CA THR A 448 -10.92 -22.41 13.98
C THR A 448 -12.16 -22.03 13.17
N LEU A 449 -12.83 -23.01 12.55
CA LEU A 449 -14.08 -22.83 11.82
C LEU A 449 -15.23 -23.39 12.66
N CYS A 450 -16.02 -22.51 13.30
CA CYS A 450 -17.05 -22.95 14.22
C CYS A 450 -18.43 -22.31 14.01
N GLY A 451 -19.48 -23.14 14.04
CA GLY A 451 -20.86 -22.68 14.00
C GLY A 451 -21.32 -22.11 12.66
N ASN A 452 -20.56 -22.32 11.58
CA ASN A 452 -20.88 -21.80 10.26
C ASN A 452 -22.02 -22.60 9.62
N ILE A 453 -22.84 -21.92 8.81
CA ILE A 453 -24.10 -22.46 8.30
C ILE A 453 -24.14 -22.34 6.78
N ALA A 454 -24.38 -23.47 6.11
CA ALA A 454 -24.76 -23.55 4.71
C ALA A 454 -26.22 -24.06 4.58
N ASP A 455 -27.17 -23.17 4.25
CA ASP A 455 -28.62 -23.47 4.33
C ASP A 455 -29.45 -23.22 3.05
N GLY A 456 -28.79 -22.97 1.91
CA GLY A 456 -29.45 -22.47 0.70
C GLY A 456 -29.08 -23.18 -0.61
N GLY A 457 -28.31 -24.26 -0.56
CA GLY A 457 -27.73 -24.91 -1.73
C GLY A 457 -28.76 -25.66 -2.57
N ALA A 458 -29.33 -25.03 -3.60
CA ALA A 458 -30.22 -25.69 -4.56
C ALA A 458 -29.57 -26.86 -5.34
N THR A 459 -28.24 -27.02 -5.24
CA THR A 459 -27.40 -27.96 -5.98
C THR A 459 -27.00 -29.20 -5.18
N GLY A 460 -27.26 -29.27 -3.86
CA GLY A 460 -26.86 -30.39 -3.00
C GLY A 460 -25.38 -30.38 -2.59
N ASP A 461 -24.60 -29.38 -3.00
CA ASP A 461 -23.23 -29.14 -2.54
C ASP A 461 -23.24 -27.89 -1.67
N ALA A 462 -23.23 -28.07 -0.36
CA ALA A 462 -23.42 -26.96 0.58
C ALA A 462 -22.16 -26.68 1.40
N GLY A 463 -21.44 -27.65 1.98
CA GLY A 463 -20.19 -27.38 2.72
C GLY A 463 -20.36 -26.38 3.87
N GLY A 464 -20.65 -26.85 5.08
CA GLY A 464 -20.99 -25.95 6.20
C GLY A 464 -19.81 -25.09 6.67
N ALA A 465 -18.60 -25.66 6.81
CA ALA A 465 -17.39 -24.88 7.08
C ALA A 465 -16.68 -24.49 5.79
N LEU A 466 -16.31 -25.49 4.98
CA LEU A 466 -15.57 -25.30 3.73
C LEU A 466 -16.21 -26.08 2.59
N LEU A 467 -16.40 -25.41 1.45
CA LEU A 467 -16.75 -26.00 0.18
C LEU A 467 -15.65 -25.76 -0.86
N TYR A 468 -15.12 -26.84 -1.42
CA TYR A 468 -14.16 -26.82 -2.52
C TYR A 468 -14.69 -27.60 -3.74
N LEU A 469 -14.63 -27.00 -4.94
CA LEU A 469 -15.31 -27.53 -6.14
C LEU A 469 -14.42 -27.83 -7.37
N SER A 470 -13.19 -27.29 -7.46
CA SER A 470 -12.18 -27.60 -8.50
C SER A 470 -10.89 -26.77 -8.34
N GLY A 471 -9.80 -27.23 -8.97
CA GLY A 471 -8.43 -26.67 -9.00
C GLY A 471 -7.45 -27.49 -9.85
N ALA A 472 -6.15 -27.50 -9.48
CA ALA A 472 -5.11 -28.16 -10.30
C ALA A 472 -3.84 -28.65 -9.58
N TYR A 473 -3.56 -28.21 -8.34
CA TYR A 473 -2.23 -28.38 -7.73
C TYR A 473 -2.22 -28.85 -6.26
N GLY A 474 -3.35 -29.33 -5.73
CA GLY A 474 -3.43 -30.01 -4.43
C GLY A 474 -4.04 -29.19 -3.28
N ILE A 475 -4.47 -29.90 -2.24
CA ILE A 475 -5.22 -29.37 -1.10
C ILE A 475 -4.54 -29.82 0.20
N SER A 476 -4.15 -28.88 1.06
CA SER A 476 -3.62 -29.14 2.40
C SER A 476 -4.52 -28.54 3.47
N ILE A 477 -5.13 -29.40 4.30
CA ILE A 477 -5.99 -29.02 5.42
C ILE A 477 -5.37 -29.61 6.69
N THR A 478 -4.73 -28.77 7.50
CA THR A 478 -3.94 -29.22 8.65
C THR A 478 -4.19 -28.42 9.93
N HIS A 479 -4.08 -29.05 11.09
CA HIS A 479 -4.17 -28.38 12.40
C HIS A 479 -5.46 -27.61 12.71
N ASN A 480 -6.53 -27.81 11.94
CA ASN A 480 -7.74 -27.01 12.08
C ASN A 480 -8.69 -27.57 13.13
N VAL A 481 -9.45 -26.67 13.76
CA VAL A 481 -10.65 -27.03 14.53
C VAL A 481 -11.90 -26.69 13.72
N ILE A 482 -12.57 -27.71 13.22
CA ILE A 482 -13.79 -27.61 12.42
C ILE A 482 -14.95 -28.13 13.27
N ALA A 483 -15.70 -27.22 13.89
CA ALA A 483 -16.67 -27.57 14.93
C ALA A 483 -18.09 -27.02 14.73
N ASN A 484 -19.11 -27.83 14.99
CA ASN A 484 -20.53 -27.42 15.03
C ASN A 484 -21.04 -26.71 13.76
N ASN A 485 -20.40 -26.95 12.61
CA ASN A 485 -20.82 -26.39 11.34
C ASN A 485 -22.00 -27.19 10.79
N VAL A 486 -22.89 -26.51 10.08
CA VAL A 486 -24.16 -27.08 9.60
C VAL A 486 -24.25 -26.92 8.09
N SER A 487 -24.60 -28.00 7.42
CA SER A 487 -24.95 -28.07 6.01
C SER A 487 -26.31 -28.76 5.89
N ASP A 488 -27.20 -28.22 5.05
CA ASP A 488 -28.45 -28.89 4.69
C ASP A 488 -28.26 -29.99 3.62
N ALA A 489 -27.03 -30.20 3.16
CA ALA A 489 -26.63 -31.22 2.19
C ALA A 489 -25.33 -31.94 2.61
N PHE A 490 -24.42 -32.23 1.69
CA PHE A 490 -23.14 -32.90 2.01
C PHE A 490 -22.16 -31.98 2.76
N GLY A 491 -21.25 -32.59 3.53
CA GLY A 491 -20.10 -31.91 4.12
C GLY A 491 -20.49 -30.87 5.15
N GLY A 492 -20.92 -31.27 6.35
CA GLY A 492 -21.20 -30.33 7.44
C GLY A 492 -19.97 -29.52 7.84
N GLY A 493 -18.83 -30.19 8.02
CA GLY A 493 -17.52 -29.56 8.16
C GLY A 493 -16.93 -29.28 6.78
N LEU A 494 -16.37 -30.31 6.16
CA LEU A 494 -15.60 -30.21 4.93
C LEU A 494 -16.31 -30.89 3.75
N LEU A 495 -16.38 -30.21 2.60
CA LEU A 495 -16.72 -30.82 1.31
C LEU A 495 -15.61 -30.53 0.30
N LEU A 496 -14.85 -31.54 -0.07
CA LEU A 496 -13.87 -31.52 -1.14
C LEU A 496 -14.39 -32.31 -2.33
N ARG A 497 -14.57 -31.65 -3.47
CA ARG A 497 -14.99 -32.33 -4.69
C ARG A 497 -14.24 -31.82 -5.89
N GLU A 498 -13.52 -32.71 -6.56
CA GLU A 498 -12.72 -32.35 -7.73
C GLU A 498 -12.27 -33.58 -8.50
N THR A 499 -12.02 -33.48 -9.82
CA THR A 499 -11.34 -34.51 -10.61
C THR A 499 -9.80 -34.36 -10.62
N GLY A 500 -9.08 -35.13 -9.79
CA GLY A 500 -7.66 -35.43 -10.05
C GLY A 500 -6.58 -34.88 -9.10
N ASP A 501 -6.96 -34.18 -8.03
CA ASP A 501 -6.02 -33.63 -7.04
C ASP A 501 -5.79 -34.55 -5.85
N VAL A 502 -4.69 -34.30 -5.12
CA VAL A 502 -4.39 -34.95 -3.84
C VAL A 502 -4.85 -34.03 -2.72
N ALA A 503 -5.72 -34.56 -1.85
CA ALA A 503 -6.15 -33.87 -0.65
C ALA A 503 -5.48 -34.49 0.58
N GLU A 504 -4.66 -33.69 1.26
CA GLU A 504 -4.07 -34.00 2.55
C GLU A 504 -4.93 -33.38 3.65
N VAL A 505 -5.70 -34.20 4.35
CA VAL A 505 -6.50 -33.79 5.51
C VAL A 505 -5.88 -34.45 6.73
N ILE A 506 -4.99 -33.71 7.39
CA ILE A 506 -4.07 -34.27 8.38
C ILE A 506 -4.12 -33.50 9.69
N ASN A 507 -4.14 -34.18 10.83
CA ASN A 507 -4.03 -33.50 12.13
C ASN A 507 -5.14 -32.44 12.35
N ASN A 508 -6.41 -32.77 12.10
CA ASN A 508 -7.52 -31.84 12.37
C ASN A 508 -8.49 -32.36 13.43
N HIS A 509 -9.26 -31.46 14.02
CA HIS A 509 -10.42 -31.76 14.85
C HIS A 509 -11.71 -31.53 14.06
N PHE A 510 -12.51 -32.58 13.90
CA PHE A 510 -13.86 -32.52 13.33
C PHE A 510 -14.89 -32.89 14.40
N LEU A 511 -15.60 -31.88 14.91
CA LEU A 511 -16.41 -31.99 16.13
C LEU A 511 -17.83 -31.49 15.88
N GLY A 512 -18.87 -32.24 16.18
CA GLY A 512 -20.24 -31.70 16.21
C GLY A 512 -20.87 -31.33 14.86
N ASN A 513 -20.18 -31.51 13.73
CA ASN A 513 -20.66 -31.02 12.44
C ASN A 513 -21.88 -31.82 11.95
N VAL A 514 -22.76 -31.14 11.21
CA VAL A 514 -24.06 -31.67 10.75
C VAL A 514 -24.15 -31.54 9.23
N GLY A 515 -24.41 -32.66 8.55
CA GLY A 515 -24.73 -32.74 7.12
C GLY A 515 -25.61 -33.95 6.84
N GLU A 516 -26.10 -34.12 5.61
CA GLU A 516 -26.84 -35.32 5.18
C GLU A 516 -25.92 -36.54 4.97
N SER A 517 -24.67 -36.31 4.56
CA SER A 517 -23.63 -37.33 4.34
C SER A 517 -22.24 -36.69 4.43
N GLY A 518 -21.25 -37.45 4.89
CA GLY A 518 -19.90 -36.94 5.18
C GLY A 518 -19.96 -35.72 6.10
N ALA A 519 -20.76 -35.81 7.17
CA ALA A 519 -21.09 -34.67 8.02
C ALA A 519 -19.84 -33.97 8.59
N GLN A 520 -18.78 -34.73 8.84
CA GLN A 520 -17.49 -34.20 9.29
C GLN A 520 -16.62 -33.84 8.09
N ALA A 521 -16.42 -34.80 7.19
CA ALA A 521 -15.69 -34.61 5.95
C ALA A 521 -16.24 -35.47 4.81
N PHE A 522 -16.35 -34.87 3.64
CA PHE A 522 -16.76 -35.52 2.41
C PHE A 522 -15.73 -35.25 1.31
N GLY A 523 -15.19 -36.32 0.71
CA GLY A 523 -14.30 -36.28 -0.44
C GLY A 523 -14.96 -36.95 -1.66
N SER A 524 -14.81 -36.39 -2.85
CA SER A 524 -15.23 -37.07 -4.08
C SER A 524 -14.47 -36.66 -5.34
N LEU A 525 -14.23 -37.67 -6.18
CA LEU A 525 -13.54 -37.61 -7.49
C LEU A 525 -12.04 -37.30 -7.44
N LEU A 526 -11.43 -37.25 -6.27
CA LEU A 526 -10.03 -36.89 -6.06
C LEU A 526 -9.10 -37.97 -6.65
N ALA A 527 -7.85 -37.59 -6.91
CA ALA A 527 -6.82 -38.57 -7.22
C ALA A 527 -6.44 -39.36 -5.97
N ASP A 528 -6.34 -38.67 -4.83
CA ASP A 528 -6.08 -39.28 -3.54
C ASP A 528 -6.71 -38.47 -2.41
N PHE A 529 -7.29 -39.17 -1.43
CA PHE A 529 -7.87 -38.55 -0.22
C PHE A 529 -7.17 -39.12 1.01
N ASN A 530 -6.21 -38.36 1.52
CA ASN A 530 -5.34 -38.76 2.63
C ASN A 530 -5.89 -38.19 3.93
N PHE A 531 -6.64 -39.03 4.65
CA PHE A 531 -7.28 -38.66 5.92
C PHE A 531 -6.53 -39.32 7.08
N VAL A 532 -5.60 -38.58 7.69
CA VAL A 532 -4.61 -39.11 8.65
C VAL A 532 -4.52 -38.27 9.92
N ASN A 533 -4.29 -38.88 11.09
CA ASN A 533 -4.11 -38.14 12.35
C ASN A 533 -5.29 -37.23 12.76
N ASN A 534 -6.50 -37.43 12.25
CA ASN A 534 -7.63 -36.57 12.61
C ASN A 534 -8.39 -37.12 13.81
N LEU A 535 -8.90 -36.22 14.65
CA LEU A 535 -9.94 -36.53 15.63
C LEU A 535 -11.30 -36.25 15.00
N VAL A 536 -12.18 -37.25 15.00
CA VAL A 536 -13.54 -37.15 14.48
C VAL A 536 -14.53 -37.61 15.54
N MET A 537 -15.38 -36.71 16.03
CA MET A 537 -16.38 -37.08 17.04
C MET A 537 -17.67 -36.28 16.93
N GLY A 538 -18.78 -36.96 17.27
CA GLY A 538 -20.12 -36.39 17.38
C GLY A 538 -20.60 -35.70 16.10
N HIS A 539 -21.35 -36.39 15.24
CA HIS A 539 -21.96 -35.76 14.07
C HIS A 539 -23.50 -35.81 14.14
N GLY A 540 -24.12 -35.15 13.17
CA GLY A 540 -25.58 -35.15 12.96
C GLY A 540 -26.15 -36.47 12.40
N GLN A 541 -26.88 -36.38 11.29
CA GLN A 541 -27.40 -37.55 10.58
C GLN A 541 -26.39 -38.00 9.51
N GLY A 542 -26.50 -39.23 9.01
CA GLY A 542 -25.68 -39.70 7.89
C GLY A 542 -24.34 -40.33 8.31
N THR A 543 -23.39 -40.34 7.39
CA THR A 543 -22.01 -40.80 7.60
C THR A 543 -21.17 -39.67 8.18
N ALA A 544 -20.20 -40.01 9.05
CA ALA A 544 -19.24 -39.06 9.59
C ALA A 544 -18.22 -38.65 8.52
N VAL A 545 -17.55 -39.64 7.92
CA VAL A 545 -16.53 -39.44 6.88
C VAL A 545 -16.89 -40.27 5.66
N GLU A 546 -16.85 -39.65 4.48
CA GLU A 546 -17.22 -40.31 3.23
C GLU A 546 -16.26 -39.96 2.09
N ALA A 547 -15.89 -40.95 1.29
CA ALA A 547 -14.97 -40.82 0.16
C ALA A 547 -15.54 -41.50 -1.09
N LEU A 548 -16.09 -40.76 -2.05
CA LEU A 548 -16.73 -41.34 -3.23
C LEU A 548 -15.86 -41.28 -4.49
N ASP A 549 -15.77 -42.42 -5.18
CA ASP A 549 -15.00 -42.59 -6.42
C ASP A 549 -13.47 -42.37 -6.26
N GLU A 550 -12.96 -42.63 -5.06
CA GLU A 550 -11.55 -42.49 -4.68
C GLU A 550 -10.75 -43.81 -4.82
N PRO A 551 -9.85 -43.95 -5.81
CA PRO A 551 -9.16 -45.21 -6.07
C PRO A 551 -8.04 -45.53 -5.05
N THR A 552 -7.51 -44.52 -4.34
CA THR A 552 -6.35 -44.68 -3.44
C THR A 552 -6.49 -44.10 -2.04
N ALA A 553 -7.68 -43.59 -1.67
CA ALA A 553 -7.90 -42.95 -0.37
C ALA A 553 -7.30 -43.73 0.80
N THR A 554 -6.73 -43.00 1.77
CA THR A 554 -6.12 -43.56 2.98
C THR A 554 -6.85 -43.08 4.23
N LEU A 555 -7.07 -44.00 5.16
CA LEU A 555 -7.66 -43.73 6.46
C LEU A 555 -6.85 -44.45 7.54
N SER A 556 -5.95 -43.71 8.19
CA SER A 556 -4.98 -44.27 9.15
C SER A 556 -4.66 -43.27 10.26
N TYR A 557 -4.36 -43.78 11.45
CA TYR A 557 -4.01 -43.01 12.63
C TYR A 557 -5.05 -41.94 13.05
N ASN A 558 -6.33 -42.13 12.72
CA ASN A 558 -7.39 -41.23 13.18
C ASN A 558 -8.00 -41.75 14.48
N ASP A 559 -8.63 -40.88 15.27
CA ASP A 559 -9.56 -41.30 16.33
C ASP A 559 -11.00 -41.00 15.90
N LEU A 560 -11.78 -42.06 15.67
CA LEU A 560 -13.13 -42.01 15.15
C LEU A 560 -14.14 -42.24 16.27
N TYR A 561 -14.02 -41.49 17.37
CA TYR A 561 -14.77 -41.72 18.60
C TYR A 561 -16.30 -41.69 18.38
N GLY A 562 -16.94 -42.85 18.56
CA GLY A 562 -18.38 -43.04 18.40
C GLY A 562 -18.87 -43.13 16.95
N ASN A 563 -17.96 -43.30 15.98
CA ASN A 563 -18.23 -43.33 14.54
C ASN A 563 -17.80 -44.66 13.89
N GLU A 564 -17.79 -45.76 14.65
CA GLU A 564 -17.27 -47.06 14.21
C GLU A 564 -17.93 -47.60 12.93
N ASP A 565 -19.22 -47.31 12.76
CA ASP A 565 -20.06 -47.79 11.66
C ASP A 565 -20.39 -46.67 10.64
N ASP A 566 -19.86 -45.46 10.82
CA ASP A 566 -20.28 -44.24 10.09
C ASP A 566 -19.19 -43.72 9.12
N VAL A 567 -18.32 -44.61 8.65
CA VAL A 567 -17.35 -44.31 7.57
C VAL A 567 -17.72 -45.07 6.31
N ASP A 568 -17.85 -44.39 5.16
CA ASP A 568 -18.27 -45.00 3.90
C ASP A 568 -17.45 -44.54 2.69
N GLY A 569 -17.59 -45.25 1.56
CA GLY A 569 -16.94 -44.92 0.29
C GLY A 569 -15.48 -45.36 0.15
N PHE A 570 -14.79 -45.61 1.26
CA PHE A 570 -13.42 -46.12 1.28
C PHE A 570 -13.32 -47.59 0.81
N LEU A 571 -12.28 -47.91 0.04
CA LEU A 571 -11.93 -49.31 -0.25
C LEU A 571 -11.59 -50.04 1.06
N ALA A 572 -11.94 -51.32 1.19
CA ALA A 572 -11.69 -52.09 2.43
C ALA A 572 -10.19 -52.20 2.83
N ALA A 573 -9.26 -51.82 1.95
CA ALA A 573 -7.82 -51.76 2.23
C ALA A 573 -7.34 -50.35 2.68
N ALA A 574 -8.18 -49.33 2.56
CA ALA A 574 -7.92 -47.95 2.94
C ALA A 574 -8.01 -47.72 4.45
N MET A 575 -8.92 -48.42 5.13
CA MET A 575 -9.03 -48.39 6.60
C MET A 575 -8.10 -49.44 7.22
N ASP A 576 -7.01 -49.01 7.83
CA ASP A 576 -6.10 -49.92 8.52
C ASP A 576 -6.33 -49.97 10.05
N SER A 577 -5.57 -50.84 10.73
CA SER A 577 -5.72 -51.08 12.17
C SER A 577 -5.12 -50.00 13.07
N THR A 578 -4.60 -48.91 12.51
CA THR A 578 -3.98 -47.82 13.28
C THR A 578 -5.01 -46.81 13.80
N ASN A 579 -6.22 -46.79 13.23
CA ASN A 579 -7.31 -45.95 13.73
C ASN A 579 -7.77 -46.38 15.13
N LEU A 580 -8.06 -45.37 15.97
CA LEU A 580 -8.59 -45.48 17.32
C LEU A 580 -10.10 -45.18 17.35
N PHE A 581 -10.73 -45.61 18.45
CA PHE A 581 -12.16 -45.40 18.74
C PHE A 581 -12.33 -45.22 20.25
N VAL A 582 -11.62 -44.24 20.81
CA VAL A 582 -11.49 -44.05 22.26
C VAL A 582 -11.97 -42.66 22.65
N ASP A 583 -12.37 -42.48 23.91
CA ASP A 583 -12.74 -41.14 24.37
C ASP A 583 -11.50 -40.23 24.30
N PRO A 584 -11.55 -39.12 23.53
CA PRO A 584 -10.40 -38.24 23.34
C PRO A 584 -10.05 -37.43 24.59
N LEU A 585 -10.95 -37.39 25.59
CA LEU A 585 -10.76 -36.65 26.83
C LEU A 585 -10.40 -35.18 26.61
N LEU A 586 -11.13 -34.48 25.72
CA LEU A 586 -11.01 -33.04 25.52
C LEU A 586 -11.29 -32.27 26.82
N GLN A 587 -10.63 -31.13 27.01
CA GLN A 587 -10.76 -30.33 28.22
C GLN A 587 -12.16 -29.72 28.39
N SER A 588 -12.76 -29.20 27.32
CA SER A 588 -14.16 -28.73 27.32
C SER A 588 -14.76 -28.79 25.92
N TRP A 589 -15.88 -29.48 25.76
CA TRP A 589 -16.71 -29.42 24.54
C TRP A 589 -18.18 -29.44 24.93
N THR A 590 -18.85 -28.33 24.67
CA THR A 590 -20.24 -28.04 25.07
C THR A 590 -21.11 -27.67 23.87
N GLY A 591 -20.51 -27.46 22.70
CA GLY A 591 -21.18 -26.96 21.50
C GLY A 591 -21.24 -25.42 21.46
N ASP A 592 -20.45 -24.75 22.31
CA ASP A 592 -20.34 -23.30 22.37
C ASP A 592 -18.97 -22.90 21.84
N CYS A 593 -18.94 -22.38 20.62
CA CYS A 593 -17.73 -22.00 19.89
C CYS A 593 -16.82 -21.01 20.63
N GLU A 594 -17.36 -20.27 21.61
CA GLU A 594 -16.64 -19.26 22.38
C GLU A 594 -16.11 -19.80 23.72
N ALA A 595 -16.71 -20.87 24.23
CA ALA A 595 -16.42 -21.40 25.57
C ALA A 595 -15.69 -22.75 25.54
N ASP A 596 -15.65 -23.40 24.39
CA ASP A 596 -15.04 -24.71 24.23
C ASP A 596 -13.51 -24.63 24.22
N ASN A 597 -12.89 -25.62 24.85
CA ASN A 597 -11.45 -25.79 24.89
C ASN A 597 -11.14 -27.15 24.27
N TYR A 598 -10.73 -27.08 23.01
CA TYR A 598 -10.54 -28.23 22.15
C TYR A 598 -9.26 -29.01 22.44
N TRP A 599 -8.42 -28.58 23.38
CA TRP A 599 -7.22 -29.32 23.73
C TRP A 599 -7.54 -30.68 24.37
N PRO A 600 -6.82 -31.74 24.01
CA PRO A 600 -6.80 -32.97 24.79
C PRO A 600 -6.35 -32.72 26.23
N SER A 601 -6.90 -33.47 27.19
CA SER A 601 -6.35 -33.48 28.55
C SER A 601 -4.99 -34.18 28.57
N ALA A 602 -4.15 -33.89 29.57
CA ALA A 602 -2.83 -34.52 29.74
C ALA A 602 -2.83 -36.05 29.93
N THR A 603 -4.02 -36.68 30.00
CA THR A 603 -4.19 -38.14 30.06
C THR A 603 -4.91 -38.70 28.84
N SER A 604 -5.10 -37.87 27.81
CA SER A 604 -5.74 -38.28 26.57
C SER A 604 -4.98 -39.45 25.93
N PRO A 605 -5.70 -40.42 25.36
CA PRO A 605 -5.09 -41.50 24.59
C PRO A 605 -4.60 -41.07 23.21
N LEU A 606 -4.87 -39.82 22.78
CA LEU A 606 -4.50 -39.29 21.47
C LEU A 606 -3.06 -38.76 21.41
N ILE A 607 -2.48 -38.57 22.60
CA ILE A 607 -1.14 -38.08 22.81
C ILE A 607 -0.11 -39.13 22.32
N ASP A 608 0.82 -38.71 21.47
CA ASP A 608 1.84 -39.50 20.77
C ASP A 608 1.26 -40.71 20.00
N ALA A 609 -0.01 -40.62 19.56
CA ALA A 609 -0.75 -41.75 19.00
C ALA A 609 -0.89 -41.72 17.47
N GLY A 610 -0.46 -40.65 16.82
CA GLY A 610 -0.53 -40.46 15.38
C GLY A 610 0.55 -41.24 14.61
N ASP A 611 0.65 -40.94 13.32
CA ASP A 611 1.63 -41.52 12.40
C ASP A 611 3.06 -41.29 12.90
N PRO A 612 3.83 -42.35 13.25
CA PRO A 612 5.19 -42.22 13.76
C PRO A 612 6.22 -41.65 12.76
N SER A 613 5.84 -41.50 11.50
CA SER A 613 6.67 -40.81 10.50
C SER A 613 6.49 -39.29 10.51
N ARG A 614 5.47 -38.79 11.21
CA ARG A 614 5.20 -37.37 11.45
C ARG A 614 5.57 -37.01 12.88
N LEU A 615 6.09 -35.80 13.05
CA LEU A 615 6.53 -35.28 14.34
C LEU A 615 5.84 -33.96 14.62
N ASP A 616 5.51 -33.74 15.89
CA ASP A 616 5.07 -32.43 16.37
C ASP A 616 6.28 -31.47 16.48
N PRO A 617 6.07 -30.14 16.68
CA PRO A 617 7.17 -29.17 16.79
C PRO A 617 8.23 -29.49 17.86
N ASP A 618 7.87 -30.21 18.92
CA ASP A 618 8.80 -30.66 19.97
C ASP A 618 9.57 -31.96 19.62
N ALA A 619 9.41 -32.43 18.37
CA ALA A 619 9.94 -33.66 17.81
C ALA A 619 9.43 -34.96 18.45
N SER A 620 8.32 -34.93 19.21
CA SER A 620 7.59 -36.13 19.62
C SER A 620 6.89 -36.79 18.42
N VAL A 621 6.35 -38.00 18.64
CA VAL A 621 5.49 -38.60 17.61
C VAL A 621 4.23 -37.74 17.53
N SER A 622 3.76 -37.49 16.31
CA SER A 622 2.61 -36.62 16.15
C SER A 622 1.38 -37.12 16.91
N ASP A 623 0.65 -36.20 17.51
CA ASP A 623 -0.65 -36.46 18.12
C ASP A 623 -1.73 -36.76 17.08
N ILE A 624 -2.83 -37.35 17.54
CA ILE A 624 -4.08 -37.38 16.77
C ILE A 624 -4.87 -36.13 17.12
N GLY A 625 -5.14 -35.30 16.11
CA GLY A 625 -5.93 -34.09 16.21
C GLY A 625 -5.17 -32.82 15.84
N ALA A 626 -5.78 -31.68 16.15
CA ALA A 626 -5.34 -30.34 15.78
C ALA A 626 -4.13 -29.83 16.56
N PHE A 627 -3.83 -30.44 17.72
CA PHE A 627 -2.79 -29.98 18.64
C PHE A 627 -1.73 -31.05 18.86
N GLY A 628 -0.50 -30.64 19.15
CA GLY A 628 0.65 -31.51 19.42
C GLY A 628 0.78 -32.01 20.87
N GLY A 629 1.64 -33.03 21.05
CA GLY A 629 1.81 -33.95 22.18
C GLY A 629 2.21 -33.45 23.57
N PRO A 630 2.61 -34.38 24.48
CA PRO A 630 2.69 -34.15 25.92
C PRO A 630 4.03 -33.47 26.27
N GLY A 631 4.16 -32.22 25.85
CA GLY A 631 5.43 -31.49 25.87
C GLY A 631 5.32 -30.15 25.16
N ALA A 632 4.51 -30.09 24.09
CA ALA A 632 3.93 -28.85 23.61
C ALA A 632 3.13 -28.24 24.76
N SER A 633 3.71 -27.26 25.46
CA SER A 633 2.89 -26.42 26.30
C SER A 633 1.84 -25.77 25.39
N SER A 634 0.72 -25.34 25.99
CA SER A 634 -0.16 -24.40 25.30
C SER A 634 0.61 -23.22 24.68
N ASP A 635 1.83 -22.96 25.15
CA ASP A 635 2.67 -21.85 24.74
C ASP A 635 3.07 -21.92 23.26
N ALA A 636 3.20 -23.10 22.64
CA ALA A 636 3.42 -23.17 21.18
C ALA A 636 2.19 -22.73 20.35
N TRP A 637 1.02 -22.70 20.97
CA TRP A 637 -0.26 -22.31 20.37
C TRP A 637 -0.84 -21.06 21.05
N ARG A 638 -0.02 -20.40 21.88
CA ARG A 638 -0.34 -19.08 22.41
C ARG A 638 0.27 -18.11 21.44
N ASP A 639 -0.52 -17.08 21.23
CA ASP A 639 -0.09 -15.79 20.77
C ASP A 639 0.20 -14.98 22.05
N ASN A 640 1.47 -14.72 22.33
CA ASN A 640 1.93 -14.09 23.58
C ASN A 640 1.97 -12.56 23.51
N ASP A 641 2.23 -11.98 22.35
CA ASP A 641 2.32 -10.54 22.06
C ASP A 641 1.01 -9.96 21.50
N LEU A 642 0.06 -10.80 21.10
CA LEU A 642 -1.31 -10.51 20.70
C LEU A 642 -1.46 -9.99 19.26
N ASP A 643 -0.69 -10.54 18.34
CA ASP A 643 -0.74 -10.22 16.90
C ASP A 643 -1.58 -11.22 16.06
N ASP A 644 -2.30 -12.13 16.72
CA ASP A 644 -3.08 -13.24 16.15
C ASP A 644 -2.27 -14.37 15.48
N SER A 645 -0.94 -14.38 15.63
CA SER A 645 -0.06 -15.48 15.25
C SER A 645 0.44 -16.25 16.47
N PRO A 646 0.07 -17.52 16.65
CA PRO A 646 0.66 -18.33 17.71
C PRO A 646 2.15 -18.63 17.45
N ALA A 647 2.90 -18.80 18.54
CA ALA A 647 4.33 -19.15 18.61
C ALA A 647 4.85 -20.31 17.75
N MET A 648 3.96 -21.10 17.13
CA MET A 648 4.35 -22.16 16.21
C MET A 648 4.54 -21.67 14.76
N TRP A 649 3.91 -20.54 14.40
CA TRP A 649 4.08 -19.89 13.12
C TRP A 649 4.84 -18.58 13.27
N ASP A 650 4.76 -17.96 14.44
CA ASP A 650 5.56 -16.80 14.80
C ASP A 650 7.01 -17.18 15.15
N CYS A 651 7.95 -16.56 14.45
CA CYS A 651 9.38 -16.73 14.62
C CYS A 651 9.96 -15.93 15.80
N ASP A 652 9.24 -14.93 16.33
CA ASP A 652 9.51 -14.23 17.60
C ASP A 652 8.22 -13.79 18.36
N ASP A 653 7.54 -14.77 18.98
CA ASP A 653 6.33 -14.66 19.84
C ASP A 653 6.48 -13.84 21.14
N ASP A 654 7.37 -12.84 21.14
CA ASP A 654 7.44 -11.78 22.15
C ASP A 654 7.42 -10.37 21.48
N ASP A 655 7.23 -10.26 20.16
CA ASP A 655 7.25 -9.03 19.35
C ASP A 655 6.08 -8.98 18.32
N ASP A 656 5.08 -8.12 18.57
CA ASP A 656 3.85 -7.99 17.76
C ASP A 656 4.05 -7.46 16.33
N ALA A 657 5.29 -7.14 15.96
CA ALA A 657 5.69 -6.76 14.62
C ALA A 657 6.32 -7.92 13.82
N VAL A 658 6.50 -9.10 14.43
CA VAL A 658 7.11 -10.27 13.82
C VAL A 658 6.09 -11.39 13.75
N TYR A 659 5.63 -11.73 12.55
CA TYR A 659 4.66 -12.80 12.34
C TYR A 659 4.58 -13.20 10.87
N PRO A 660 4.02 -14.38 10.53
CA PRO A 660 3.82 -14.81 9.15
C PRO A 660 3.17 -13.74 8.25
N GLY A 661 3.91 -13.25 7.26
CA GLY A 661 3.44 -12.21 6.34
C GLY A 661 3.43 -10.78 6.92
N GLY A 662 4.13 -10.55 8.05
CA GLY A 662 4.42 -9.24 8.60
C GLY A 662 5.20 -8.34 7.65
N ALA A 663 5.22 -7.03 7.92
CA ALA A 663 5.96 -6.08 7.09
C ALA A 663 7.46 -6.10 7.41
N GLU A 664 8.26 -6.45 6.41
CA GLU A 664 9.72 -6.46 6.53
C GLU A 664 10.31 -5.05 6.72
N THR A 665 11.33 -4.95 7.58
CA THR A 665 12.23 -3.80 7.64
C THR A 665 13.56 -4.19 7.01
N PRO A 666 13.83 -3.79 5.75
CA PRO A 666 15.00 -4.27 5.03
C PRO A 666 16.31 -4.02 5.78
N TYR A 667 17.19 -5.02 5.74
CA TYR A 667 18.57 -4.97 6.24
C TYR A 667 18.74 -4.86 7.75
N ASP A 668 17.70 -5.10 8.54
CA ASP A 668 17.80 -5.02 10.00
C ASP A 668 18.26 -6.35 10.66
N GLY A 669 18.35 -7.41 9.86
CA GLY A 669 18.78 -8.75 10.22
C GLY A 669 17.75 -9.56 10.99
N GLN A 670 16.50 -9.12 11.02
CA GLN A 670 15.34 -9.83 11.56
C GLN A 670 14.45 -10.25 10.39
N ASP A 671 13.75 -11.36 10.60
CA ASP A 671 12.81 -11.98 9.65
C ASP A 671 11.44 -11.68 10.25
N GLN A 672 10.85 -10.54 9.89
CA GLN A 672 9.57 -10.07 10.45
C GLN A 672 8.38 -10.81 9.85
N ASP A 673 8.51 -11.31 8.62
CA ASP A 673 7.43 -12.02 7.93
C ASP A 673 7.50 -13.55 8.13
N CYS A 674 8.51 -14.03 8.84
CA CYS A 674 8.79 -15.43 9.15
C CYS A 674 8.93 -16.34 7.92
N ASP A 675 9.32 -15.80 6.75
CA ASP A 675 9.58 -16.56 5.53
C ASP A 675 10.94 -17.30 5.57
N GLY A 676 11.78 -16.96 6.54
CA GLY A 676 13.08 -17.55 6.78
C GLY A 676 14.27 -16.66 6.40
N ALA A 677 14.04 -15.42 5.96
CA ALA A 677 15.07 -14.44 5.65
C ALA A 677 14.60 -12.99 5.91
N ASP A 678 15.56 -12.11 6.20
CA ASP A 678 15.36 -10.64 6.17
C ASP A 678 15.27 -10.19 4.71
N LEU A 679 14.40 -9.22 4.40
CA LEU A 679 14.30 -8.63 3.05
C LEU A 679 15.59 -7.89 2.68
N THR A 680 16.37 -8.47 1.77
CA THR A 680 17.64 -7.89 1.30
C THR A 680 17.68 -7.51 -0.18
N ASP A 681 16.65 -7.79 -0.95
CA ASP A 681 16.49 -7.46 -2.37
C ASP A 681 15.20 -6.65 -2.50
N VAL A 682 15.31 -5.32 -2.35
CA VAL A 682 14.14 -4.45 -2.13
C VAL A 682 13.35 -4.22 -3.41
N ASP A 683 14.01 -4.16 -4.55
CA ASP A 683 13.35 -3.96 -5.84
C ASP A 683 12.94 -5.28 -6.54
N GLY A 684 13.49 -6.42 -6.12
CA GLY A 684 13.09 -7.75 -6.56
C GLY A 684 13.72 -8.19 -7.88
N ASP A 685 14.87 -7.65 -8.26
CA ASP A 685 15.59 -8.08 -9.47
C ASP A 685 16.49 -9.32 -9.29
N GLY A 686 16.58 -9.82 -8.06
CA GLY A 686 17.31 -11.01 -7.68
C GLY A 686 18.70 -10.74 -7.13
N TYR A 687 19.05 -9.48 -6.84
CA TYR A 687 20.33 -9.09 -6.26
C TYR A 687 20.14 -8.32 -4.95
N ASP A 688 20.82 -8.77 -3.91
CA ASP A 688 20.75 -8.08 -2.62
C ASP A 688 21.40 -6.68 -2.69
N GLY A 689 20.78 -5.70 -2.06
CA GLY A 689 21.27 -4.34 -1.93
C GLY A 689 21.96 -4.01 -0.60
N GLY A 690 22.15 -2.71 -0.36
CA GLY A 690 22.68 -2.17 0.90
C GLY A 690 24.07 -2.70 1.31
N ASP A 691 24.26 -2.96 2.62
CA ASP A 691 25.48 -3.58 3.14
C ASP A 691 25.51 -5.11 2.92
N ALA A 692 24.41 -5.70 2.43
CA ALA A 692 24.19 -7.13 2.30
C ALA A 692 24.62 -7.70 0.93
N GLY A 693 24.58 -6.89 -0.14
CA GLY A 693 24.95 -7.36 -1.48
C GLY A 693 25.71 -6.38 -2.37
N ASP A 694 25.65 -6.66 -3.67
CA ASP A 694 26.46 -6.00 -4.72
C ASP A 694 25.61 -5.04 -5.57
N ASP A 695 24.30 -4.94 -5.33
CA ASP A 695 23.47 -3.99 -6.04
C ASP A 695 23.73 -2.54 -5.58
N CYS A 696 23.88 -1.67 -6.58
CA CYS A 696 24.27 -0.28 -6.43
C CYS A 696 23.08 0.70 -6.46
N ASP A 697 21.89 0.25 -6.88
CA ASP A 697 20.65 1.04 -6.85
C ASP A 697 19.44 0.14 -6.55
N ASP A 698 19.35 -0.28 -5.29
CA ASP A 698 18.37 -1.23 -4.71
C ASP A 698 16.90 -0.75 -4.70
N ASP A 699 16.62 0.37 -5.36
CA ASP A 699 15.27 0.87 -5.59
C ASP A 699 14.88 0.72 -7.09
N ASN A 700 15.69 0.05 -7.92
CA ASN A 700 15.59 0.08 -9.37
C ASN A 700 15.99 -1.24 -10.05
N THR A 701 14.98 -2.08 -10.31
CA THR A 701 15.09 -3.41 -10.95
C THR A 701 15.85 -3.51 -12.30
N SER A 702 16.23 -2.39 -12.90
CA SER A 702 17.01 -2.33 -14.13
C SER A 702 18.50 -2.05 -13.89
N VAL A 703 18.89 -1.78 -12.65
CA VAL A 703 20.26 -1.51 -12.22
C VAL A 703 20.65 -2.66 -11.30
N TYR A 704 21.57 -3.51 -11.76
CA TYR A 704 22.02 -4.67 -10.99
C TYR A 704 23.34 -5.22 -11.51
N PRO A 705 24.06 -6.02 -10.70
CA PRO A 705 25.28 -6.69 -11.12
C PRO A 705 25.11 -7.50 -12.42
N GLY A 706 25.70 -6.97 -13.50
CA GLY A 706 25.66 -7.57 -14.83
C GLY A 706 24.45 -7.20 -15.70
N ALA A 707 23.70 -6.16 -15.35
CA ALA A 707 22.73 -5.53 -16.24
C ALA A 707 23.40 -5.03 -17.54
N ALA A 708 22.58 -4.72 -18.55
CA ALA A 708 23.10 -4.22 -19.82
C ALA A 708 23.32 -2.70 -19.75
N GLU A 709 24.57 -2.28 -19.87
CA GLU A 709 24.93 -0.85 -19.81
C GLU A 709 24.38 -0.04 -20.99
N VAL A 710 23.80 1.12 -20.67
CA VAL A 710 23.37 2.12 -21.65
C VAL A 710 24.28 3.33 -21.56
N TRP A 711 25.36 3.28 -22.32
CA TRP A 711 26.39 4.32 -22.32
C TRP A 711 25.82 5.74 -22.54
N TYR A 712 26.34 6.68 -21.75
CA TYR A 712 26.12 8.13 -21.78
C TYR A 712 24.77 8.63 -21.24
N ASP A 713 24.09 7.86 -20.41
CA ASP A 713 22.86 8.29 -19.72
C ASP A 713 23.10 8.74 -18.26
N GLY A 714 24.31 8.55 -17.74
CA GLY A 714 24.75 8.92 -16.40
C GLY A 714 24.46 7.90 -15.32
N VAL A 715 23.98 6.70 -15.68
CA VAL A 715 23.65 5.60 -14.77
C VAL A 715 24.70 4.49 -14.93
N ASP A 716 25.19 3.92 -13.82
CA ASP A 716 26.01 2.70 -13.85
C ASP A 716 25.08 1.51 -13.69
N ALA A 717 24.42 1.10 -14.79
CA ALA A 717 23.35 0.10 -14.71
C ALA A 717 23.86 -1.26 -14.25
N ASN A 718 25.13 -1.59 -14.52
CA ASN A 718 25.66 -2.92 -14.24
C ASN A 718 26.45 -3.04 -12.92
N CYS A 719 26.55 -1.95 -12.16
CA CYS A 719 27.26 -1.84 -10.87
C CYS A 719 28.75 -2.20 -10.91
N ALA A 720 29.42 -2.10 -12.06
CA ALA A 720 30.85 -2.36 -12.16
C ALA A 720 31.72 -1.19 -11.69
N GLY A 721 31.13 0.00 -11.50
CA GLY A 721 31.86 1.23 -11.22
C GLY A 721 32.73 1.68 -12.39
N ASP A 722 32.37 1.28 -13.61
CA ASP A 722 32.98 1.77 -14.84
C ASP A 722 32.49 3.20 -15.11
N ASP A 723 33.30 4.02 -15.78
CA ASP A 723 32.91 5.41 -16.09
C ASP A 723 31.95 5.37 -17.28
N ASP A 724 30.66 5.70 -17.08
CA ASP A 724 29.59 5.71 -18.11
C ASP A 724 29.93 6.56 -19.36
N TYR A 725 30.98 7.38 -19.30
CA TYR A 725 31.45 8.14 -20.44
C TYR A 725 32.66 7.53 -21.16
N ASP A 726 33.19 6.37 -20.74
CA ASP A 726 34.39 5.69 -21.29
C ASP A 726 34.06 4.22 -21.61
N GLN A 727 33.51 3.99 -22.80
CA GLN A 727 32.92 2.70 -23.18
C GLN A 727 33.96 1.60 -23.44
N ASP A 728 35.20 1.96 -23.75
CA ASP A 728 36.27 1.00 -24.00
C ASP A 728 37.31 0.88 -22.87
N GLY A 729 37.24 1.75 -21.86
CA GLY A 729 38.00 1.70 -20.62
C GLY A 729 39.44 2.16 -20.77
N ASP A 730 39.75 3.03 -21.74
CA ASP A 730 41.10 3.56 -21.95
C ASP A 730 41.45 4.76 -21.04
N GLY A 731 40.45 5.31 -20.36
CA GLY A 731 40.54 6.46 -19.46
C GLY A 731 40.17 7.80 -20.12
N SER A 732 39.62 7.79 -21.34
CA SER A 732 39.24 8.98 -22.11
C SER A 732 37.73 9.01 -22.36
N PRO A 733 37.01 10.05 -21.93
CA PRO A 733 35.57 10.10 -22.13
C PRO A 733 35.20 10.38 -23.59
N GLY A 734 34.24 9.65 -24.15
CA GLY A 734 33.65 9.86 -25.47
C GLY A 734 32.28 10.56 -25.46
N GLY A 735 31.41 10.22 -26.43
CA GLY A 735 30.11 10.88 -26.65
C GLY A 735 30.17 12.23 -27.41
N GLU A 736 29.04 12.96 -27.48
CA GLU A 736 28.92 14.18 -28.32
C GLU A 736 29.87 15.33 -27.92
N ASN A 737 30.54 15.25 -26.76
CA ASN A 737 31.50 16.23 -26.26
C ASN A 737 32.79 15.61 -25.67
N GLY A 738 33.04 14.32 -25.93
CA GLY A 738 34.23 13.61 -25.45
C GLY A 738 35.51 14.01 -26.16
N GLU A 739 36.65 13.71 -25.54
CA GLU A 739 37.97 13.88 -26.15
C GLU A 739 38.36 12.64 -26.98
N ASP A 740 37.69 11.51 -26.78
CA ASP A 740 37.85 10.30 -27.58
C ASP A 740 37.04 10.36 -28.89
N CYS A 741 37.72 10.05 -29.99
CA CYS A 741 37.19 10.04 -31.34
C CYS A 741 36.72 8.65 -31.82
N ASP A 742 37.01 7.56 -31.10
CA ASP A 742 36.48 6.20 -31.34
C ASP A 742 36.34 5.42 -30.03
N ASP A 743 35.33 5.79 -29.24
CA ASP A 743 34.96 5.25 -27.91
C ASP A 743 34.46 3.80 -27.90
N LEU A 744 34.94 2.99 -28.84
CA LEU A 744 34.73 1.55 -28.92
C LEU A 744 36.06 0.81 -29.08
N ASN A 745 37.17 1.53 -29.01
CA ASN A 745 38.48 1.08 -29.42
C ASN A 745 39.57 1.65 -28.51
N PRO A 746 40.02 0.90 -27.49
CA PRO A 746 40.87 1.40 -26.40
C PRO A 746 42.33 1.63 -26.81
N SER A 747 42.58 1.70 -28.11
CA SER A 747 43.85 2.07 -28.74
C SER A 747 43.75 3.40 -29.49
N VAL A 748 42.59 4.05 -29.47
CA VAL A 748 42.29 5.35 -30.05
C VAL A 748 41.78 6.23 -28.92
N GLY A 749 42.42 7.38 -28.71
CA GLY A 749 42.12 8.26 -27.59
C GLY A 749 43.24 9.28 -27.37
N PRO A 750 42.98 10.40 -26.67
CA PRO A 750 43.96 11.43 -26.37
C PRO A 750 45.28 10.89 -25.79
N GLY A 751 46.34 10.90 -26.60
CA GLY A 751 47.68 10.44 -26.19
C GLY A 751 48.07 9.05 -26.68
N ALA A 752 47.25 8.40 -27.51
CA ALA A 752 47.69 7.28 -28.35
C ALA A 752 48.84 7.71 -29.30
N GLU A 753 49.55 6.76 -29.90
CA GLU A 753 50.60 7.03 -30.90
C GLU A 753 50.06 6.68 -32.28
N ASP A 754 49.98 7.67 -33.17
CA ASP A 754 49.63 7.44 -34.56
C ASP A 754 50.59 6.49 -35.27
N ILE A 755 50.02 5.65 -36.14
CA ILE A 755 50.79 4.83 -37.07
C ILE A 755 50.86 5.57 -38.40
N ASP A 756 52.02 6.21 -38.65
CA ASP A 756 52.30 6.98 -39.86
C ASP A 756 51.67 6.39 -41.15
N GLY A 757 50.59 7.04 -41.63
CA GLY A 757 50.01 6.81 -42.94
C GLY A 757 49.15 5.56 -43.07
N ASP A 758 48.59 5.05 -41.98
CA ASP A 758 47.54 4.01 -42.01
C ASP A 758 46.12 4.59 -42.20
N GLY A 759 45.98 5.92 -42.09
CA GLY A 759 44.72 6.65 -42.31
C GLY A 759 43.84 6.75 -41.08
N LEU A 760 44.30 6.32 -39.91
CA LEU A 760 43.61 6.46 -38.62
C LEU A 760 44.25 7.61 -37.83
N ASP A 761 43.42 8.51 -37.29
CA ASP A 761 43.81 9.53 -36.31
C ASP A 761 43.62 8.89 -34.94
N ALA A 762 44.68 8.29 -34.40
CA ALA A 762 44.61 7.51 -33.18
C ALA A 762 44.64 8.40 -31.93
N ASP A 763 45.28 9.58 -31.98
CA ASP A 763 45.42 10.47 -30.82
C ASP A 763 44.38 11.60 -30.76
N CYS A 764 43.44 11.61 -31.71
CA CYS A 764 42.32 12.52 -31.84
C CYS A 764 42.75 14.01 -31.97
N ASP A 765 43.97 14.28 -32.46
CA ASP A 765 44.47 15.65 -32.67
C ASP A 765 43.96 16.31 -33.98
N GLY A 766 43.24 15.54 -34.79
CA GLY A 766 42.69 15.94 -36.08
C GLY A 766 43.59 15.61 -37.27
N SER A 767 44.64 14.82 -37.09
CA SER A 767 45.53 14.37 -38.15
C SER A 767 46.20 13.01 -37.91
N ASP A 768 46.03 12.06 -38.84
CA ASP A 768 46.93 10.90 -38.99
C ASP A 768 48.39 11.41 -39.12
N GLY A 769 49.25 10.91 -38.23
CA GLY A 769 50.67 11.19 -38.12
C GLY A 769 51.44 11.31 -39.45
N PRO A 770 52.64 11.92 -39.41
CA PRO A 770 53.35 12.31 -40.63
C PRO A 770 53.62 11.11 -41.54
N ALA A 771 52.94 11.07 -42.68
CA ALA A 771 53.13 10.05 -43.71
C ALA A 771 54.62 9.72 -43.92
N PRO A 772 55.01 8.43 -43.92
CA PRO A 772 56.40 8.04 -43.77
C PRO A 772 57.26 8.66 -44.86
N ASP A 773 58.26 9.44 -44.44
CA ASP A 773 59.23 10.10 -45.32
C ASP A 773 59.96 9.04 -46.16
N THR A 774 59.61 9.00 -47.45
CA THR A 774 60.13 8.02 -48.41
C THR A 774 61.31 8.53 -49.22
N ASP A 775 61.97 9.64 -48.84
CA ASP A 775 63.15 10.11 -49.57
C ASP A 775 64.26 10.83 -48.79
N ASP A 776 64.89 10.16 -47.81
CA ASP A 776 66.33 10.40 -47.59
C ASP A 776 67.23 9.14 -47.59
N THR A 777 68.25 9.27 -48.42
CA THR A 777 69.17 8.26 -48.91
C THR A 777 70.46 8.29 -48.10
N GLY A 778 70.51 7.57 -46.98
CA GLY A 778 71.68 7.56 -46.08
C GLY A 778 72.28 6.19 -45.83
N VAL A 779 73.15 5.74 -46.73
CA VAL A 779 73.95 4.50 -46.62
C VAL A 779 74.80 4.47 -45.33
N ALA A 780 74.82 3.29 -44.71
CA ALA A 780 75.47 2.93 -43.46
C ALA A 780 76.95 3.34 -43.30
N THR A 781 77.31 3.83 -42.10
CA THR A 781 78.61 3.55 -41.47
C THR A 781 78.50 3.42 -39.95
N SER A 782 79.27 2.45 -39.46
CA SER A 782 79.42 1.93 -38.11
C SER A 782 80.15 2.82 -37.09
N ASP A 783 79.84 2.52 -35.82
CA ASP A 783 80.74 2.44 -34.65
C ASP A 783 81.13 3.72 -33.86
N LYS A 784 80.63 3.73 -32.62
CA LYS A 784 81.32 3.97 -31.32
C LYS A 784 82.23 5.20 -31.13
N GLY A 785 81.89 6.00 -30.11
CA GLY A 785 82.89 6.75 -29.35
C GLY A 785 82.39 7.90 -28.48
N GLY A 786 81.92 7.58 -27.26
CA GLY A 786 82.48 8.09 -25.99
C GLY A 786 82.49 9.58 -25.58
N CYS A 787 82.16 9.76 -24.29
CA CYS A 787 82.51 10.83 -23.33
C CYS A 787 81.57 12.05 -23.30
N GLY A 788 81.07 12.56 -22.16
CA GLY A 788 81.30 12.33 -20.72
C GLY A 788 80.70 13.55 -19.96
N GLY A 789 79.91 13.37 -18.89
CA GLY A 789 80.33 13.47 -17.47
C GLY A 789 80.42 14.92 -16.97
N CYS A 790 79.98 15.38 -15.79
CA CYS A 790 79.65 14.84 -14.45
C CYS A 790 78.75 15.92 -13.75
N VAL A 791 78.06 15.73 -12.60
CA VAL A 791 78.61 15.45 -11.25
C VAL A 791 77.55 14.94 -10.25
N SER A 792 77.93 13.89 -9.49
CA SER A 792 77.67 13.53 -8.06
C SER A 792 76.25 13.59 -7.46
N GLY A 793 75.75 12.64 -6.66
CA GLY A 793 76.32 11.47 -5.98
C GLY A 793 75.36 11.05 -4.85
N GLY A 794 75.11 9.75 -4.66
CA GLY A 794 74.20 9.18 -3.65
C GLY A 794 74.74 9.22 -2.20
N PRO A 795 74.29 8.38 -1.25
CA PRO A 795 73.45 7.16 -1.39
C PRO A 795 72.29 7.01 -0.36
N ALA A 796 71.46 5.97 -0.56
CA ALA A 796 70.57 5.37 0.46
C ALA A 796 71.40 4.66 1.58
N PRO A 797 70.82 4.30 2.75
CA PRO A 797 69.99 3.09 2.84
C PRO A 797 68.83 3.10 3.88
N ALA A 798 67.91 2.14 3.75
CA ALA A 798 67.01 1.61 4.79
C ALA A 798 67.83 0.93 5.94
N PRO A 799 67.30 0.52 7.14
CA PRO A 799 66.15 -0.39 7.26
C PRO A 799 65.29 -0.37 8.57
N THR A 800 64.18 -1.13 8.51
CA THR A 800 63.60 -2.08 9.51
C THR A 800 62.90 -1.65 10.82
N LEU A 801 61.60 -2.00 10.84
CA LEU A 801 60.87 -2.90 11.74
C LEU A 801 60.92 -2.72 13.28
N ALA A 802 59.75 -2.28 13.80
CA ALA A 802 58.78 -3.08 14.55
C ALA A 802 58.66 -2.98 16.09
N PHE A 803 57.37 -2.96 16.47
CA PHE A 803 56.71 -3.52 17.66
C PHE A 803 56.30 -2.63 18.85
N VAL A 804 55.07 -2.97 19.31
CA VAL A 804 54.40 -2.77 20.62
C VAL A 804 53.64 -1.44 20.81
N ALA A 805 52.49 -1.35 21.47
CA ALA A 805 51.26 -2.14 21.64
C ALA A 805 50.32 -1.27 22.53
N LEU A 806 49.00 -1.50 22.41
CA LEU A 806 47.96 -1.43 23.45
C LEU A 806 47.90 -0.23 24.44
N GLY A 807 46.81 0.55 24.35
CA GLY A 807 45.75 0.55 25.37
C GLY A 807 45.67 1.67 26.43
N LEU A 808 44.41 1.91 26.83
CA LEU A 808 43.84 2.72 27.94
C LEU A 808 43.54 4.22 27.66
N ALA A 809 42.47 4.86 28.17
CA ALA A 809 41.20 4.47 28.80
C ALA A 809 40.45 5.71 29.36
N LEU A 810 39.11 5.63 29.37
CA LEU A 810 38.15 5.94 30.45
C LEU A 810 37.85 7.36 31.00
N LEU A 811 36.53 7.56 31.12
CA LEU A 811 35.70 8.47 31.93
C LEU A 811 36.04 8.58 33.44
N THR A 812 35.68 9.73 34.04
CA THR A 812 34.84 9.96 35.26
C THR A 812 35.01 11.44 35.72
N ARG A 813 34.03 12.19 36.26
CA ARG A 813 33.26 11.91 37.50
C ARG A 813 32.13 12.94 37.80
N ARG A 814 31.05 12.37 38.36
CA ARG A 814 29.83 12.84 39.08
C ARG A 814 29.84 14.02 40.09
N ARG A 815 28.59 14.53 40.27
CA ARG A 815 27.81 14.98 41.46
C ARG A 815 27.77 16.47 41.87
N ARG A 816 26.60 17.10 41.73
CA ARG A 816 25.63 17.26 42.83
C ARG A 816 24.20 17.32 42.31
#